data_AF-A0A2V4DC63-F1
#
_entry.id   AF-A0A2V4DC63-F1
#
_cell.length_a   1.000
_cell.length_b   1.000
_cell.length_c   1.000
_cell.angle_alpha   90.00
_cell.angle_beta   90.00
_cell.angle_gamma   90.00
#
_symmetry.space_group_name_H-M   'P 1'
#
loop_
_entity.id
_entity.type
_entity.pdbx_description
1 polymer ?
#
loop_
_entity_poly.entity_id
_entity_poly.type
_entity_poly.pdbx_seq_one_letter_code
_entity_poly.pdbx_strand_id
1 'polypeptide(L)'
;MRGRLLPLLLCALMLAALTPLSPSSVAHVSGDAVHDHIIISEILVSPSGEDYNGTDWNGDGKFGSSSDQFIELWNPTDATVNIGGWWLDDDPNGGSPPCSIGWNTNITPDERIVFYRDKTGIEFSYFDGDTIQLSNQYDAVMDSFSFAELDSDYDVSYGRFSDGSWGKVGSPTPGLANDQEWPQGTQRQGSCYTPRDHMHEGSYVLTGRVVTMTSEQGVLNDGHIYVVDGTIVAVWSGPTPSHLNLEGVPVYETEGTIFPGLIDLHNHYHYNYLPLWDYTPQNGQFYTNRYQWKDNSNYKPEVSWPKVFMLQGDRWGLSDEAVKYAEVRSIVGGTTAIQGGPSSSGDSWDSILARNVEHYNFGEDNMKTCAVCDAAYDPDYDGSHLIEDHEDGSLDGWFVHVAEGVDGSSLNEFQLLKDQGLLFRETVLIHGVPLRESEFADMAAVDATLVWSPMSNMLLYGDTAHPDLAKDAGLRITLAPDWGPSGAKNPLHELKMADWWNQNKMGGTFSDYELVQMVTSNPADAIKWNNYVGRIQNGLEADFLVVDNIAEDPYRTMIEAIDPDIRLVTVGGLAVFGDVDMMQAINGEDHELVNGDGFQKAVDITYDSMEDGAQSFSSLEETLTKAMRYDRQEMFDEWGKNTRTWEEFNAWLDQSYSTLGEIPLDPIFTYGDDRYFDVLNRSSPFNSKGTIDLYTRYYDVDFDANGNRSETFTPPDTDPVIPDPPDDGNGGEVVVAQCNEGDTKLTDEGCNTCVCVEEEWVCTEMACVQDDTGFTDPESDLFSSLLDPTSPVYWIMMFVALTVILGSAASLWMLVRKP
;
A
#
# COMPACT_ATOMS: atom_id res chain seq x y z
N MET A 1 -27.06 25.15 62.04
CA MET A 1 -25.88 25.22 61.14
C MET A 1 -26.15 24.18 60.05
N ARG A 2 -26.92 24.50 59.00
CA ARG A 2 -26.49 25.11 57.72
C ARG A 2 -25.24 24.46 57.14
N GLY A 3 -25.45 23.74 56.03
CA GLY A 3 -24.52 23.67 54.93
C GLY A 3 -23.99 22.27 54.60
N ARG A 4 -24.31 21.83 53.37
CA ARG A 4 -23.62 20.80 52.57
C ARG A 4 -23.96 19.33 52.86
N LEU A 5 -25.11 18.88 52.37
CA LEU A 5 -25.34 17.47 52.01
C LEU A 5 -26.07 17.31 50.66
N LEU A 6 -26.14 18.38 49.85
CA LEU A 6 -26.84 18.37 48.56
C LEU A 6 -25.97 18.03 47.31
N PRO A 7 -24.63 17.90 47.35
CA PRO A 7 -23.89 17.40 46.18
C PRO A 7 -23.57 15.89 46.24
N LEU A 8 -23.89 15.19 47.34
CA LEU A 8 -23.60 13.75 47.47
C LEU A 8 -24.75 12.83 47.06
N LEU A 9 -25.98 13.36 46.96
CA LEU A 9 -27.14 12.58 46.49
C LEU A 9 -27.34 12.64 44.97
N LEU A 10 -26.73 13.58 44.25
CA LEU A 10 -26.76 13.59 42.77
C LEU A 10 -25.65 12.74 42.14
N CYS A 11 -24.48 12.58 42.79
CA CYS A 11 -23.44 11.68 42.29
C CYS A 11 -23.78 10.18 42.49
N ALA A 12 -24.62 9.84 43.47
CA ALA A 12 -25.10 8.46 43.66
C ALA A 12 -26.23 8.06 42.68
N LEU A 13 -26.81 9.03 41.96
CA LEU A 13 -27.84 8.80 40.93
C LEU A 13 -27.30 8.91 39.49
N MET A 14 -26.05 9.36 39.31
CA MET A 14 -25.34 9.38 38.00
C MET A 14 -24.26 8.29 37.87
N LEU A 15 -23.92 7.55 38.94
CA LEU A 15 -23.01 6.38 38.88
C LEU A 15 -23.74 5.03 38.75
N ALA A 16 -25.04 5.04 38.44
CA ALA A 16 -25.84 3.83 38.20
C ALA A 16 -26.39 3.76 36.77
N ALA A 17 -25.86 4.56 35.83
CA ALA A 17 -26.35 4.68 34.46
C ALA A 17 -25.31 4.39 33.35
N LEU A 18 -24.12 3.90 33.69
CA LEU A 18 -23.10 3.49 32.71
C LEU A 18 -22.42 2.21 33.22
N THR A 19 -23.11 1.10 33.04
CA THR A 19 -22.49 -0.23 32.98
C THR A 19 -22.95 -0.84 31.66
N PRO A 20 -22.05 -1.30 30.77
CA PRO A 20 -22.46 -2.12 29.64
C PRO A 20 -23.12 -3.37 30.25
N LEU A 21 -24.42 -3.53 29.98
CA LEU A 21 -25.10 -4.78 30.27
C LEU A 21 -24.50 -5.83 29.34
N SER A 22 -23.58 -6.64 29.87
CA SER A 22 -23.33 -7.96 29.30
C SER A 22 -24.66 -8.68 29.22
N PRO A 23 -25.09 -9.24 28.07
CA PRO A 23 -26.25 -10.10 28.04
C PRO A 23 -25.89 -11.38 28.80
N SER A 24 -26.19 -11.40 30.09
CA SER A 24 -26.23 -12.64 30.86
C SER A 24 -27.44 -13.42 30.38
N SER A 25 -27.13 -14.64 29.97
CA SER A 25 -28.04 -15.73 29.64
C SER A 25 -29.18 -15.92 30.66
N VAL A 26 -30.27 -16.45 30.11
CA VAL A 26 -31.48 -16.97 30.77
C VAL A 26 -32.51 -15.92 31.20
N ALA A 27 -33.16 -15.32 30.20
CA ALA A 27 -34.60 -15.13 30.29
C ALA A 27 -35.27 -16.49 30.13
N HIS A 28 -36.06 -16.91 31.12
CA HIS A 28 -37.03 -17.99 30.93
C HIS A 28 -38.08 -17.48 29.93
N VAL A 29 -37.91 -17.81 28.64
CA VAL A 29 -38.99 -17.72 27.65
C VAL A 29 -39.69 -19.06 27.64
N SER A 30 -40.93 -19.05 28.13
CA SER A 30 -41.85 -20.17 28.02
C SER A 30 -42.53 -20.14 26.65
N GLY A 31 -42.38 -21.22 25.87
CA GLY A 31 -43.30 -21.65 24.82
C GLY A 31 -43.08 -21.00 23.45
N ASP A 32 -42.62 -21.83 22.50
CA ASP A 32 -42.54 -21.63 21.05
C ASP A 32 -42.01 -20.27 20.60
N ALA A 33 -40.73 -20.21 20.19
CA ALA A 33 -40.21 -19.10 19.42
C ALA A 33 -40.95 -19.04 18.07
N VAL A 34 -42.08 -18.33 18.04
CA VAL A 34 -42.78 -18.00 16.80
C VAL A 34 -41.98 -16.91 16.13
N HIS A 35 -41.12 -17.31 15.21
CA HIS A 35 -40.46 -16.39 14.29
C HIS A 35 -41.50 -15.88 13.28
N ASP A 36 -41.67 -14.56 13.19
CA ASP A 36 -42.65 -13.89 12.32
C ASP A 36 -42.02 -13.34 11.02
N HIS A 37 -40.78 -13.72 10.73
CA HIS A 37 -39.99 -13.34 9.57
C HIS A 37 -39.07 -14.50 9.13
N ILE A 38 -38.38 -14.35 7.99
CA ILE A 38 -37.36 -15.28 7.50
C ILE A 38 -36.17 -15.30 8.46
N ILE A 39 -35.66 -16.48 8.78
CA ILE A 39 -34.53 -16.65 9.70
C ILE A 39 -33.43 -17.50 9.09
N ILE A 40 -32.22 -17.37 9.64
CA ILE A 40 -31.10 -18.25 9.37
C ILE A 40 -31.32 -19.52 10.19
N SER A 41 -31.39 -20.69 9.54
CA SER A 41 -31.70 -21.98 10.20
C SER A 41 -30.48 -22.88 10.40
N GLU A 42 -29.53 -22.83 9.47
CA GLU A 42 -28.34 -23.68 9.48
C GLU A 42 -27.18 -22.99 8.73
N ILE A 43 -25.96 -23.17 9.19
CA ILE A 43 -24.73 -22.76 8.49
C ILE A 43 -23.68 -23.88 8.54
N LEU A 44 -22.89 -23.99 7.48
CA LEU A 44 -21.73 -24.88 7.43
C LEU A 44 -20.46 -24.07 7.18
N VAL A 45 -19.59 -24.03 8.20
CA VAL A 45 -18.32 -23.29 8.19
C VAL A 45 -17.17 -24.12 7.60
N SER A 46 -17.06 -25.39 8.00
CA SER A 46 -15.88 -26.22 7.69
C SER A 46 -16.25 -27.51 6.94
N PRO A 47 -16.64 -27.46 5.66
CA PRO A 47 -16.83 -28.66 4.85
C PRO A 47 -15.49 -29.36 4.58
N SER A 48 -15.46 -30.69 4.63
CA SER A 48 -14.27 -31.46 4.27
C SER A 48 -14.00 -31.41 2.77
N GLY A 49 -12.72 -31.33 2.38
CA GLY A 49 -12.30 -31.44 0.98
C GLY A 49 -12.33 -32.87 0.43
N GLU A 50 -12.11 -33.03 -0.87
CA GLU A 50 -12.15 -34.32 -1.58
C GLU A 50 -11.19 -35.36 -0.94
N ASP A 51 -9.97 -34.95 -0.60
CA ASP A 51 -8.94 -35.81 0.02
C ASP A 51 -9.33 -36.33 1.42
N TYR A 52 -10.31 -35.71 2.06
CA TYR A 52 -10.81 -36.05 3.38
C TYR A 52 -12.22 -36.67 3.35
N ASN A 53 -12.61 -37.23 2.21
CA ASN A 53 -13.93 -37.85 2.00
C ASN A 53 -15.07 -36.83 2.21
N GLY A 54 -14.85 -35.61 1.72
CA GLY A 54 -15.83 -34.54 1.66
C GLY A 54 -17.12 -34.92 0.95
N THR A 55 -18.19 -34.21 1.31
CA THR A 55 -19.49 -34.32 0.65
C THR A 55 -19.68 -33.09 -0.23
N ASP A 56 -19.98 -33.32 -1.51
CA ASP A 56 -20.42 -32.29 -2.45
C ASP A 56 -21.89 -31.95 -2.11
N TRP A 57 -22.05 -30.92 -1.28
CA TRP A 57 -23.35 -30.56 -0.70
C TRP A 57 -24.23 -29.85 -1.73
N ASN A 58 -23.65 -29.13 -2.70
CA ASN A 58 -24.38 -28.40 -3.74
C ASN A 58 -24.55 -29.19 -5.06
N GLY A 59 -23.85 -30.31 -5.23
CA GLY A 59 -23.93 -31.19 -6.40
C GLY A 59 -23.21 -30.65 -7.64
N ASP A 60 -22.24 -29.74 -7.48
CA ASP A 60 -21.51 -29.11 -8.58
C ASP A 60 -20.25 -29.87 -9.01
N GLY A 61 -19.88 -30.92 -8.27
CA GLY A 61 -18.68 -31.74 -8.50
C GLY A 61 -17.39 -31.17 -7.91
N LYS A 62 -17.46 -30.10 -7.11
CA LYS A 62 -16.37 -29.56 -6.29
C LYS A 62 -16.64 -29.88 -4.82
N PHE A 63 -15.58 -29.89 -4.02
CA PHE A 63 -15.63 -30.27 -2.61
C PHE A 63 -14.87 -29.25 -1.77
N GLY A 64 -15.38 -28.98 -0.56
CA GLY A 64 -14.65 -28.23 0.47
C GLY A 64 -15.00 -26.74 0.51
N SER A 65 -14.21 -25.96 1.26
CA SER A 65 -14.60 -24.62 1.72
C SER A 65 -14.92 -23.65 0.59
N SER A 66 -14.25 -23.73 -0.55
CA SER A 66 -14.49 -22.85 -1.71
C SER A 66 -15.78 -23.12 -2.49
N SER A 67 -16.52 -24.18 -2.16
CA SER A 67 -17.80 -24.52 -2.82
C SER A 67 -18.93 -24.73 -1.82
N ASP A 68 -18.66 -25.51 -0.76
CA ASP A 68 -19.68 -26.15 0.06
C ASP A 68 -20.01 -25.44 1.37
N GLN A 69 -19.31 -24.35 1.71
CA GLN A 69 -19.78 -23.46 2.78
C GLN A 69 -21.19 -22.97 2.42
N PHE A 70 -22.10 -22.92 3.41
CA PHE A 70 -23.46 -22.50 3.12
C PHE A 70 -24.17 -21.78 4.26
N ILE A 71 -25.17 -20.99 3.86
CA ILE A 71 -26.19 -20.37 4.70
C ILE A 71 -27.56 -20.91 4.29
N GLU A 72 -28.32 -21.47 5.24
CA GLU A 72 -29.71 -21.85 5.01
C GLU A 72 -30.66 -20.82 5.62
N LEU A 73 -31.64 -20.39 4.81
CA LEU A 73 -32.77 -19.59 5.25
C LEU A 73 -34.04 -20.43 5.30
N TRP A 74 -34.85 -20.21 6.35
CA TRP A 74 -36.16 -20.83 6.54
C TRP A 74 -37.26 -19.77 6.65
N ASN A 75 -38.41 -20.05 6.05
CA ASN A 75 -39.65 -19.31 6.28
C ASN A 75 -40.56 -20.00 7.33
N PRO A 76 -40.47 -19.61 8.61
CA PRO A 76 -41.35 -20.11 9.67
C PRO A 76 -42.75 -19.50 9.64
N THR A 77 -43.02 -18.52 8.77
CA THR A 77 -44.29 -17.77 8.74
C THR A 77 -45.38 -18.53 7.98
N ASP A 78 -46.63 -18.06 8.10
CA ASP A 78 -47.79 -18.63 7.39
C ASP A 78 -48.03 -18.00 5.99
N ALA A 79 -47.14 -17.09 5.56
CA ALA A 79 -47.23 -16.40 4.28
C ALA A 79 -45.98 -16.61 3.43
N THR A 80 -46.13 -16.52 2.10
CA THR A 80 -44.99 -16.46 1.19
C THR A 80 -44.29 -15.11 1.35
N VAL A 81 -42.98 -15.13 1.59
CA VAL A 81 -42.14 -13.93 1.69
C VAL A 81 -41.26 -13.83 0.46
N ASN A 82 -41.23 -12.66 -0.18
CA ASN A 82 -40.27 -12.35 -1.23
C ASN A 82 -39.03 -11.72 -0.58
N ILE A 83 -37.89 -12.39 -0.72
CA ILE A 83 -36.59 -11.95 -0.22
C ILE A 83 -35.65 -11.50 -1.34
N GLY A 84 -36.14 -11.32 -2.56
CA GLY A 84 -35.32 -10.74 -3.62
C GLY A 84 -34.86 -9.34 -3.24
N GLY A 85 -33.56 -9.05 -3.39
CA GLY A 85 -32.91 -7.81 -2.96
C GLY A 85 -32.57 -7.74 -1.48
N TRP A 86 -32.71 -8.82 -0.72
CA TRP A 86 -32.17 -8.92 0.64
C TRP A 86 -30.68 -9.27 0.60
N TRP A 87 -29.96 -9.03 1.68
CA TRP A 87 -28.52 -9.18 1.78
C TRP A 87 -28.13 -10.30 2.73
N LEU A 88 -27.11 -11.06 2.33
CA LEU A 88 -26.36 -11.99 3.16
C LEU A 88 -24.93 -11.50 3.30
N ASP A 89 -24.36 -11.67 4.48
CA ASP A 89 -23.03 -11.19 4.82
C ASP A 89 -22.40 -12.07 5.92
N ASP A 90 -21.08 -12.17 5.98
CA ASP A 90 -20.27 -12.87 6.99
C ASP A 90 -19.64 -11.94 8.03
N ASP A 91 -19.35 -10.68 7.68
CA ASP A 91 -18.97 -9.65 8.64
C ASP A 91 -19.39 -8.25 8.14
N PRO A 92 -20.33 -7.56 8.81
CA PRO A 92 -20.77 -6.24 8.37
C PRO A 92 -19.70 -5.13 8.44
N ASN A 93 -18.47 -5.42 8.89
CA ASN A 93 -17.36 -4.46 8.93
C ASN A 93 -16.10 -4.95 8.18
N GLY A 94 -16.15 -6.08 7.48
CA GLY A 94 -14.96 -6.67 6.84
C GLY A 94 -15.23 -8.03 6.20
N GLY A 95 -14.19 -8.82 6.01
CA GLY A 95 -14.32 -10.17 5.47
C GLY A 95 -14.71 -10.18 4.00
N SER A 96 -15.39 -11.23 3.56
CA SER A 96 -15.72 -11.40 2.15
C SER A 96 -16.91 -10.54 1.71
N PRO A 97 -17.04 -10.22 0.40
CA PRO A 97 -18.12 -9.36 -0.06
C PRO A 97 -19.53 -9.88 0.28
N PRO A 98 -20.42 -9.05 0.89
CA PRO A 98 -21.83 -9.35 1.00
C PRO A 98 -22.46 -9.60 -0.36
N CYS A 99 -23.62 -10.26 -0.31
CA CYS A 99 -24.26 -10.74 -1.50
C CYS A 99 -25.77 -10.46 -1.51
N SER A 100 -26.26 -9.89 -2.62
CA SER A 100 -27.67 -9.58 -2.82
C SER A 100 -28.44 -10.78 -3.38
N ILE A 101 -29.47 -11.22 -2.67
CA ILE A 101 -30.31 -12.34 -3.06
C ILE A 101 -31.07 -12.01 -4.34
N GLY A 102 -31.00 -12.90 -5.33
CA GLY A 102 -31.56 -12.68 -6.65
C GLY A 102 -33.05 -12.29 -6.65
N TRP A 103 -33.44 -11.42 -7.58
CA TRP A 103 -34.81 -10.92 -7.68
C TRP A 103 -35.85 -12.03 -7.80
N ASN A 104 -37.06 -11.77 -7.30
CA ASN A 104 -38.20 -12.70 -7.32
C ASN A 104 -37.99 -14.01 -6.54
N THR A 105 -37.06 -14.02 -5.58
CA THR A 105 -36.85 -15.15 -4.68
C THR A 105 -37.98 -15.19 -3.63
N ASN A 106 -38.99 -16.00 -3.89
CA ASN A 106 -40.10 -16.23 -2.97
C ASN A 106 -39.85 -17.49 -2.13
N ILE A 107 -40.01 -17.42 -0.81
CA ILE A 107 -39.98 -18.59 0.08
C ILE A 107 -41.40 -18.82 0.60
N THR A 108 -42.00 -19.96 0.28
CA THR A 108 -43.33 -20.34 0.76
C THR A 108 -43.29 -20.78 2.23
N PRO A 109 -44.45 -20.84 2.93
CA PRO A 109 -44.49 -21.29 4.32
C PRO A 109 -43.79 -22.64 4.50
N ASP A 110 -42.93 -22.72 5.50
CA ASP A 110 -42.11 -23.88 5.87
C ASP A 110 -41.02 -24.30 4.85
N GLU A 111 -40.85 -23.53 3.78
CA GLU A 111 -39.81 -23.80 2.78
C GLU A 111 -38.44 -23.31 3.26
N ARG A 112 -37.40 -24.02 2.82
CA ARG A 112 -35.99 -23.71 3.01
C ARG A 112 -35.31 -23.43 1.68
N ILE A 113 -34.29 -22.59 1.72
CA ILE A 113 -33.42 -22.28 0.60
C ILE A 113 -31.99 -22.19 1.12
N VAL A 114 -31.06 -22.76 0.37
CA VAL A 114 -29.65 -22.84 0.75
C VAL A 114 -28.81 -22.01 -0.21
N PHE A 115 -27.93 -21.18 0.33
CA PHE A 115 -27.01 -20.32 -0.39
C PHE A 115 -25.60 -20.83 -0.15
N TYR A 116 -24.95 -21.30 -1.21
CA TYR A 116 -23.61 -21.88 -1.16
C TYR A 116 -22.55 -20.86 -1.57
N ARG A 117 -21.34 -20.99 -1.02
CA ARG A 117 -20.21 -20.11 -1.34
C ARG A 117 -19.94 -20.02 -2.84
N ASP A 118 -20.08 -21.12 -3.57
CA ASP A 118 -19.92 -21.13 -5.03
C ASP A 118 -20.85 -20.15 -5.78
N LYS A 119 -21.95 -19.71 -5.13
CA LYS A 119 -22.89 -18.70 -5.62
C LYS A 119 -22.75 -17.36 -4.92
N THR A 120 -22.45 -17.35 -3.63
CA THR A 120 -22.47 -16.14 -2.81
C THR A 120 -21.15 -15.39 -2.79
N GLY A 121 -20.02 -16.08 -2.98
CA GLY A 121 -18.69 -15.54 -2.66
C GLY A 121 -18.36 -15.62 -1.17
N ILE A 122 -19.38 -15.43 -0.31
CA ILE A 122 -19.27 -15.45 1.17
C ILE A 122 -18.39 -16.58 1.69
N GLU A 123 -17.29 -16.22 2.33
CA GLU A 123 -16.31 -17.10 2.95
C GLU A 123 -16.44 -17.04 4.47
N PHE A 124 -16.44 -18.21 5.12
CA PHE A 124 -16.36 -18.24 6.58
C PHE A 124 -14.94 -18.50 7.09
N SER A 125 -14.44 -17.65 7.99
CA SER A 125 -13.15 -17.78 8.67
C SER A 125 -13.23 -18.72 9.87
N TYR A 126 -12.49 -19.83 9.81
CA TYR A 126 -12.25 -20.68 10.97
C TYR A 126 -11.33 -19.99 12.00
N PHE A 127 -10.37 -19.20 11.55
CA PHE A 127 -9.31 -18.67 12.41
C PHE A 127 -9.77 -17.47 13.21
N ASP A 128 -10.68 -16.66 12.66
CA ASP A 128 -11.11 -15.40 13.27
C ASP A 128 -12.56 -15.51 13.80
N GLY A 129 -13.35 -16.42 13.23
CA GLY A 129 -14.78 -16.52 13.49
C GLY A 129 -15.57 -15.38 12.86
N ASP A 130 -16.86 -15.59 12.57
CA ASP A 130 -17.65 -14.61 11.81
C ASP A 130 -19.02 -14.33 12.44
N THR A 131 -19.70 -13.31 11.91
CA THR A 131 -21.09 -12.94 12.23
C THR A 131 -21.95 -12.87 10.98
N ILE A 132 -22.66 -13.97 10.71
CA ILE A 132 -23.60 -14.03 9.60
C ILE A 132 -24.76 -13.08 9.84
N GLN A 133 -25.03 -12.21 8.88
CA GLN A 133 -26.14 -11.26 8.92
C GLN A 133 -27.08 -11.44 7.73
N LEU A 134 -28.39 -11.52 8.02
CA LEU A 134 -29.46 -11.43 7.04
C LEU A 134 -30.14 -10.08 7.18
N SER A 135 -30.05 -9.23 6.15
CA SER A 135 -30.67 -7.90 6.13
C SER A 135 -31.66 -7.79 4.99
N ASN A 136 -32.73 -7.02 5.16
CA ASN A 136 -33.66 -6.77 4.06
C ASN A 136 -33.16 -5.66 3.12
N GLN A 137 -33.90 -5.37 2.06
CA GLN A 137 -33.57 -4.33 1.06
C GLN A 137 -33.52 -2.87 1.58
N TYR A 138 -33.72 -2.66 2.88
CA TYR A 138 -33.67 -1.36 3.57
C TYR A 138 -32.67 -1.38 4.73
N ASP A 139 -31.71 -2.30 4.68
CA ASP A 139 -30.60 -2.48 5.64
C ASP A 139 -31.05 -2.76 7.08
N ALA A 140 -32.31 -3.16 7.25
CA ALA A 140 -32.80 -3.63 8.54
C ALA A 140 -32.43 -5.11 8.70
N VAL A 141 -31.60 -5.38 9.71
CA VAL A 141 -31.21 -6.73 10.13
C VAL A 141 -32.46 -7.53 10.53
N MET A 142 -32.66 -8.64 9.84
CA MET A 142 -33.76 -9.58 10.05
C MET A 142 -33.35 -10.69 11.01
N ASP A 143 -32.15 -11.25 10.84
CA ASP A 143 -31.60 -12.28 11.73
C ASP A 143 -30.06 -12.26 11.67
N SER A 144 -29.41 -12.77 12.71
CA SER A 144 -27.95 -12.93 12.72
C SER A 144 -27.48 -14.07 13.61
N PHE A 145 -26.27 -14.56 13.34
CA PHE A 145 -25.60 -15.56 14.16
C PHE A 145 -24.09 -15.39 14.11
N SER A 146 -23.43 -15.47 15.27
CA SER A 146 -21.98 -15.43 15.37
C SER A 146 -21.43 -16.74 15.90
N PHE A 147 -20.29 -17.17 15.39
CA PHE A 147 -19.49 -18.26 15.94
C PHE A 147 -18.08 -17.76 16.28
N ALA A 148 -17.39 -18.45 17.18
CA ALA A 148 -16.08 -18.00 17.66
C ALA A 148 -14.93 -18.56 16.81
N GLU A 149 -13.80 -17.87 16.82
CA GLU A 149 -12.51 -18.37 16.34
C GLU A 149 -12.23 -19.80 16.83
N LEU A 150 -11.66 -20.61 15.94
CA LEU A 150 -11.20 -21.97 16.20
C LEU A 150 -12.27 -22.95 16.71
N ASP A 151 -13.56 -22.62 16.63
CA ASP A 151 -14.65 -23.44 17.20
C ASP A 151 -15.27 -24.42 16.19
N SER A 152 -15.20 -24.19 14.87
CA SER A 152 -15.91 -25.04 13.91
C SER A 152 -15.24 -26.40 13.69
N ASP A 153 -16.05 -27.46 13.58
CA ASP A 153 -15.57 -28.84 13.33
C ASP A 153 -15.85 -29.23 11.88
N TYR A 154 -14.98 -30.06 11.29
CA TYR A 154 -15.17 -30.57 9.93
C TYR A 154 -16.50 -31.32 9.78
N ASP A 155 -17.29 -30.94 8.77
CA ASP A 155 -18.61 -31.47 8.45
C ASP A 155 -19.59 -31.45 9.63
N VAL A 156 -19.48 -30.45 10.50
CA VAL A 156 -20.46 -30.17 11.55
C VAL A 156 -21.04 -28.77 11.34
N SER A 157 -22.34 -28.70 11.11
CA SER A 157 -23.05 -27.42 10.96
C SER A 157 -23.45 -26.84 12.31
N TYR A 158 -23.52 -25.51 12.36
CA TYR A 158 -24.29 -24.82 13.38
C TYR A 158 -25.73 -24.71 12.89
N GLY A 159 -26.69 -24.92 13.77
CA GLY A 159 -28.09 -24.81 13.43
C GLY A 159 -28.94 -24.50 14.64
N ARG A 160 -30.18 -24.09 14.38
CA ARG A 160 -31.19 -23.95 15.42
C ARG A 160 -31.75 -25.32 15.82
N PHE A 161 -31.80 -25.60 17.11
CA PHE A 161 -32.57 -26.72 17.66
C PHE A 161 -34.07 -26.42 17.60
N SER A 162 -34.90 -27.44 17.86
CA SER A 162 -36.38 -27.31 17.85
C SER A 162 -36.95 -26.27 18.83
N ASP A 163 -36.17 -25.84 19.83
CA ASP A 163 -36.56 -24.79 20.77
C ASP A 163 -36.10 -23.37 20.34
N GLY A 164 -35.48 -23.26 19.16
CA GLY A 164 -34.98 -22.02 18.55
C GLY A 164 -33.55 -21.64 18.99
N SER A 165 -32.94 -22.36 19.93
CA SER A 165 -31.57 -22.09 20.38
C SER A 165 -30.51 -22.56 19.37
N TRP A 166 -29.39 -21.85 19.29
CA TRP A 166 -28.27 -22.20 18.40
C TRP A 166 -27.31 -23.21 19.04
N GLY A 167 -26.72 -24.08 18.21
CA GLY A 167 -25.58 -24.91 18.58
C GLY A 167 -25.14 -25.82 17.43
N LYS A 168 -24.17 -26.70 17.69
CA LYS A 168 -23.71 -27.71 16.74
C LYS A 168 -24.80 -28.78 16.57
N VAL A 169 -25.41 -28.86 15.38
CA VAL A 169 -26.51 -29.79 15.08
C VAL A 169 -26.04 -31.12 14.47
N GLY A 170 -24.73 -31.24 14.19
CA GLY A 170 -24.12 -32.47 13.68
C GLY A 170 -23.93 -32.42 12.17
N SER A 171 -24.16 -33.55 11.49
CA SER A 171 -23.98 -33.60 10.02
C SER A 171 -24.94 -32.63 9.32
N PRO A 172 -24.47 -31.90 8.30
CA PRO A 172 -25.28 -30.88 7.62
C PRO A 172 -26.59 -31.40 7.03
N THR A 173 -27.64 -30.57 7.07
CA THR A 173 -29.00 -30.89 6.63
C THR A 173 -29.58 -29.93 5.59
N PRO A 174 -28.84 -29.55 4.53
CA PRO A 174 -29.29 -28.52 3.61
C PRO A 174 -30.63 -28.85 2.95
N GLY A 175 -31.59 -27.93 3.10
CA GLY A 175 -32.96 -28.01 2.61
C GLY A 175 -33.92 -28.73 3.56
N LEU A 176 -33.50 -29.12 4.77
CA LEU A 176 -34.28 -29.92 5.72
C LEU A 176 -34.24 -29.32 7.13
N ALA A 177 -35.04 -29.86 8.04
CA ALA A 177 -34.91 -29.51 9.45
C ALA A 177 -33.66 -30.16 10.05
N ASN A 178 -33.00 -29.45 10.96
CA ASN A 178 -31.73 -29.83 11.61
C ASN A 178 -31.78 -31.12 12.47
N ASP A 179 -32.94 -31.79 12.56
CA ASP A 179 -33.13 -33.08 13.24
C ASP A 179 -33.34 -34.25 12.27
N GLN A 180 -33.17 -34.02 10.97
CA GLN A 180 -33.35 -35.01 9.90
C GLN A 180 -32.01 -35.51 9.37
N GLU A 181 -32.02 -36.69 8.72
CA GLU A 181 -30.85 -37.18 7.97
C GLU A 181 -30.94 -36.72 6.52
N TRP A 182 -29.87 -36.11 6.00
CA TRP A 182 -29.81 -35.67 4.61
C TRP A 182 -29.74 -36.87 3.65
N PRO A 183 -30.71 -37.04 2.72
CA PRO A 183 -30.84 -38.26 1.92
C PRO A 183 -29.92 -38.31 0.67
N GLN A 184 -28.97 -37.38 0.51
CA GLN A 184 -28.25 -37.04 -0.74
C GLN A 184 -29.20 -36.57 -1.85
N GLY A 185 -29.07 -35.32 -2.32
CA GLY A 185 -29.93 -34.79 -3.40
C GLY A 185 -29.81 -33.29 -3.65
N THR A 186 -30.67 -32.76 -4.53
CA THR A 186 -30.74 -31.34 -4.88
C THR A 186 -31.80 -30.62 -4.04
N GLN A 187 -31.35 -29.91 -3.01
CA GLN A 187 -32.09 -28.90 -2.26
C GLN A 187 -32.38 -27.68 -3.15
N ARG A 188 -33.34 -26.85 -2.72
CA ARG A 188 -33.55 -25.56 -3.37
C ARG A 188 -32.37 -24.65 -3.07
N GLN A 189 -31.63 -24.29 -4.11
CA GLN A 189 -30.51 -23.39 -4.01
C GLN A 189 -30.93 -21.96 -4.38
N GLY A 190 -30.42 -20.99 -3.64
CA GLY A 190 -30.54 -19.58 -3.96
C GLY A 190 -29.44 -19.12 -4.91
N SER A 191 -29.78 -18.10 -5.70
CA SER A 191 -28.79 -17.33 -6.46
C SER A 191 -28.55 -16.02 -5.74
N CYS A 192 -27.33 -15.54 -5.83
CA CYS A 192 -26.92 -14.32 -5.19
C CYS A 192 -25.97 -13.57 -6.15
N TYR A 193 -25.90 -12.24 -6.04
CA TYR A 193 -25.05 -11.40 -6.86
C TYR A 193 -24.25 -10.47 -5.94
N THR A 194 -22.93 -10.52 -6.06
CA THR A 194 -22.03 -9.55 -5.45
C THR A 194 -22.27 -8.17 -6.08
N PRO A 195 -22.32 -7.09 -5.29
CA PRO A 195 -22.36 -5.72 -5.83
C PRO A 195 -21.15 -5.44 -6.71
N ARG A 196 -21.16 -4.30 -7.38
CA ARG A 196 -20.03 -3.82 -8.20
C ARG A 196 -19.81 -2.34 -7.95
N ASP A 197 -19.93 -1.94 -6.69
CA ASP A 197 -19.75 -0.55 -6.27
C ASP A 197 -18.33 -0.03 -6.50
N HIS A 198 -17.32 -0.91 -6.53
CA HIS A 198 -15.94 -0.59 -6.94
C HIS A 198 -15.78 -0.32 -8.45
N MET A 199 -16.86 -0.34 -9.25
CA MET A 199 -16.86 0.05 -10.64
C MET A 199 -17.95 1.09 -10.91
N HIS A 200 -17.60 2.17 -11.59
CA HIS A 200 -18.58 3.19 -11.95
C HIS A 200 -19.62 2.64 -12.95
N GLU A 201 -20.91 2.68 -12.60
CA GLU A 201 -22.04 2.40 -13.50
C GLU A 201 -22.82 3.69 -13.81
N GLY A 202 -23.16 3.91 -15.09
CA GLY A 202 -23.94 5.06 -15.53
C GLY A 202 -23.10 6.11 -16.23
N SER A 203 -23.46 7.39 -16.09
CA SER A 203 -22.77 8.45 -16.84
C SER A 203 -22.86 9.82 -16.20
N TYR A 204 -21.84 10.65 -16.39
CA TYR A 204 -21.83 12.06 -15.99
C TYR A 204 -20.98 12.90 -16.94
N VAL A 205 -21.11 14.23 -16.85
CA VAL A 205 -20.19 15.18 -17.47
C VAL A 205 -19.45 15.97 -16.40
N LEU A 206 -18.12 15.96 -16.43
CA LEU A 206 -17.28 16.89 -15.67
C LEU A 206 -16.93 18.09 -16.54
N THR A 207 -16.92 19.29 -15.97
CA THR A 207 -16.63 20.53 -16.69
C THR A 207 -15.62 21.39 -15.94
N GLY A 208 -14.74 22.06 -16.67
CA GLY A 208 -13.64 22.86 -16.14
C GLY A 208 -12.57 23.16 -17.20
N ARG A 209 -11.38 23.61 -16.79
CA ARG A 209 -10.22 23.73 -17.69
C ARG A 209 -9.60 22.35 -17.89
N VAL A 210 -9.82 21.70 -19.04
CA VAL A 210 -9.33 20.34 -19.29
C VAL A 210 -7.93 20.37 -19.92
N VAL A 211 -6.97 19.75 -19.26
CA VAL A 211 -5.61 19.54 -19.74
C VAL A 211 -5.47 18.10 -20.21
N THR A 212 -5.45 17.89 -21.53
CA THR A 212 -5.53 16.55 -22.12
C THR A 212 -4.24 15.75 -22.03
N MET A 213 -3.10 16.40 -21.79
CA MET A 213 -1.74 15.82 -21.85
C MET A 213 -1.38 15.13 -23.18
N THR A 214 -2.10 15.46 -24.26
CA THR A 214 -1.77 15.01 -25.62
C THR A 214 -0.66 15.83 -26.28
N SER A 215 -0.50 17.07 -25.84
CA SER A 215 0.52 18.03 -26.20
C SER A 215 0.47 19.20 -25.20
N GLU A 216 1.51 20.03 -25.17
CA GLU A 216 1.57 21.25 -24.36
C GLU A 216 0.40 22.23 -24.66
N GLN A 217 -0.09 22.27 -25.90
CA GLN A 217 -1.24 23.12 -26.27
C GLN A 217 -2.58 22.40 -26.12
N GLY A 218 -2.59 21.17 -25.60
CA GLY A 218 -3.76 20.33 -25.42
C GLY A 218 -4.64 20.77 -24.24
N VAL A 219 -5.01 22.05 -24.19
CA VAL A 219 -5.75 22.68 -23.10
C VAL A 219 -7.09 23.24 -23.61
N LEU A 220 -8.18 22.87 -22.95
CA LEU A 220 -9.55 23.33 -23.23
C LEU A 220 -10.04 24.18 -22.05
N ASN A 221 -10.01 25.51 -22.17
CA ASN A 221 -10.35 26.41 -21.06
C ASN A 221 -11.82 26.37 -20.62
N ASP A 222 -12.72 25.94 -21.49
CA ASP A 222 -14.15 25.72 -21.22
C ASP A 222 -14.46 24.30 -21.70
N GLY A 223 -13.86 23.33 -21.00
CA GLY A 223 -13.81 21.93 -21.39
C GLY A 223 -14.88 21.11 -20.70
N HIS A 224 -15.29 20.04 -21.38
CA HIS A 224 -16.25 19.06 -20.88
C HIS A 224 -15.73 17.65 -21.17
N ILE A 225 -15.91 16.75 -20.22
CA ILE A 225 -15.55 15.33 -20.32
C ILE A 225 -16.82 14.52 -20.05
N TYR A 226 -17.28 13.74 -21.02
CA TYR A 226 -18.41 12.83 -20.86
C TYR A 226 -17.89 11.43 -20.53
N VAL A 227 -18.26 10.93 -19.35
CA VAL A 227 -17.88 9.62 -18.82
C VAL A 227 -19.09 8.70 -18.86
N VAL A 228 -18.89 7.45 -19.30
CA VAL A 228 -19.88 6.38 -19.25
C VAL A 228 -19.20 5.11 -18.78
N ASP A 229 -19.75 4.49 -17.75
CA ASP A 229 -19.27 3.22 -17.19
C ASP A 229 -17.75 3.21 -16.93
N GLY A 230 -17.23 4.30 -16.36
CA GLY A 230 -15.82 4.48 -16.04
C GLY A 230 -14.91 4.95 -17.18
N THR A 231 -15.40 4.96 -18.43
CA THR A 231 -14.60 5.33 -19.61
C THR A 231 -14.97 6.70 -20.17
N ILE A 232 -13.99 7.41 -20.72
CA ILE A 232 -14.17 8.68 -21.43
C ILE A 232 -14.79 8.43 -22.82
N VAL A 233 -16.00 8.93 -23.05
CA VAL A 233 -16.71 8.80 -24.34
C VAL A 233 -16.53 10.03 -25.23
N ALA A 234 -16.36 11.22 -24.64
CA ALA A 234 -16.12 12.44 -25.41
C ALA A 234 -15.42 13.50 -24.57
N VAL A 235 -14.59 14.32 -25.25
CA VAL A 235 -13.97 15.52 -24.69
C VAL A 235 -14.17 16.65 -25.69
N TRP A 236 -14.69 17.80 -25.25
CA TRP A 236 -14.92 18.95 -26.13
C TRP A 236 -14.83 20.27 -25.38
N SER A 237 -14.89 21.38 -26.13
CA SER A 237 -15.02 22.73 -25.58
C SER A 237 -16.20 23.48 -26.21
N GLY A 238 -16.86 24.32 -25.42
CA GLY A 238 -18.02 25.09 -25.85
C GLY A 238 -19.29 24.25 -26.00
N PRO A 239 -20.23 24.61 -26.89
CA PRO A 239 -21.55 23.98 -26.95
C PRO A 239 -21.50 22.46 -27.20
N THR A 240 -22.39 21.72 -26.53
CA THR A 240 -22.50 20.26 -26.67
C THR A 240 -22.57 19.82 -28.14
N PRO A 241 -21.68 18.91 -28.58
CA PRO A 241 -21.70 18.36 -29.91
C PRO A 241 -23.04 17.69 -30.24
N SER A 242 -23.58 17.94 -31.44
CA SER A 242 -24.92 17.48 -31.84
C SER A 242 -25.10 15.95 -31.92
N HIS A 243 -24.02 15.19 -31.84
CA HIS A 243 -24.04 13.73 -31.87
C HIS A 243 -24.16 13.11 -30.46
N LEU A 244 -23.94 13.91 -29.40
CA LEU A 244 -24.11 13.50 -28.02
C LEU A 244 -25.55 13.77 -27.58
N ASN A 245 -26.14 12.83 -26.85
CA ASN A 245 -27.40 13.03 -26.15
C ASN A 245 -27.13 13.01 -24.64
N LEU A 246 -27.24 14.18 -24.00
CA LEU A 246 -26.99 14.36 -22.57
C LEU A 246 -28.30 14.51 -21.77
N GLU A 247 -29.45 14.14 -22.34
CA GLU A 247 -30.73 14.19 -21.62
C GLU A 247 -30.68 13.27 -20.38
N GLY A 248 -30.81 13.86 -19.19
CA GLY A 248 -30.76 13.13 -17.92
C GLY A 248 -29.35 12.80 -17.41
N VAL A 249 -28.30 13.21 -18.14
CA VAL A 249 -26.91 13.04 -17.68
C VAL A 249 -26.58 14.18 -16.70
N PRO A 250 -26.17 13.89 -15.45
CA PRO A 250 -25.72 14.91 -14.51
C PRO A 250 -24.48 15.63 -15.03
N VAL A 251 -24.39 16.92 -14.75
CA VAL A 251 -23.25 17.76 -15.08
C VAL A 251 -22.69 18.32 -13.78
N TYR A 252 -21.42 18.06 -13.52
CA TYR A 252 -20.70 18.52 -12.34
C TYR A 252 -19.69 19.58 -12.76
N GLU A 253 -19.96 20.81 -12.33
CA GLU A 253 -19.09 21.96 -12.56
C GLU A 253 -17.99 21.97 -11.52
N THR A 254 -16.75 21.71 -11.94
CA THR A 254 -15.63 21.62 -10.98
C THR A 254 -15.02 22.97 -10.64
N GLU A 255 -15.22 23.98 -11.51
CA GLU A 255 -14.58 25.30 -11.44
C GLU A 255 -13.03 25.26 -11.38
N GLY A 256 -12.41 24.10 -11.60
CA GLY A 256 -10.98 23.84 -11.51
C GLY A 256 -10.33 23.47 -12.84
N THR A 257 -9.07 23.03 -12.77
CA THR A 257 -8.31 22.44 -13.87
C THR A 257 -8.30 20.93 -13.73
N ILE A 258 -8.68 20.22 -14.79
CA ILE A 258 -8.79 18.77 -14.84
C ILE A 258 -7.59 18.20 -15.60
N PHE A 259 -6.80 17.37 -14.93
CA PHE A 259 -5.67 16.62 -15.46
C PHE A 259 -6.00 15.12 -15.48
N PRO A 260 -5.28 14.30 -16.27
CA PRO A 260 -5.21 12.88 -15.99
C PRO A 260 -4.73 12.66 -14.55
N GLY A 261 -5.19 11.60 -13.91
CA GLY A 261 -4.67 11.16 -12.62
C GLY A 261 -3.14 10.96 -12.66
N LEU A 262 -2.49 11.21 -11.52
CA LEU A 262 -1.04 11.06 -11.41
C LEU A 262 -0.69 9.57 -11.33
N ILE A 263 0.43 9.18 -11.95
CA ILE A 263 0.92 7.79 -11.95
C ILE A 263 2.28 7.76 -11.26
N ASP A 264 2.34 6.99 -10.18
CA ASP A 264 3.54 6.72 -9.41
C ASP A 264 4.16 5.39 -9.85
N LEU A 265 5.32 5.44 -10.51
CA LEU A 265 6.04 4.25 -10.99
C LEU A 265 7.13 3.76 -10.04
N HIS A 266 7.21 4.32 -8.83
CA HIS A 266 8.12 3.81 -7.83
C HIS A 266 7.71 4.22 -6.41
N ASN A 267 7.14 3.24 -5.70
CA ASN A 267 6.86 3.35 -4.28
C ASN A 267 7.32 2.09 -3.50
N HIS A 268 7.16 2.11 -2.17
CA HIS A 268 7.08 0.94 -1.29
C HIS A 268 5.94 1.17 -0.31
N TYR A 269 4.72 1.31 -0.83
CA TYR A 269 3.67 2.02 -0.12
C TYR A 269 3.15 1.31 1.12
N HIS A 270 3.40 0.00 1.27
CA HIS A 270 3.20 -0.74 2.51
C HIS A 270 4.06 -0.25 3.70
N TYR A 271 4.92 0.76 3.53
CA TYR A 271 5.59 1.50 4.61
C TYR A 271 5.02 2.90 4.85
N ASN A 272 4.10 3.40 4.02
CA ASN A 272 3.72 4.82 3.99
C ASN A 272 2.84 5.29 5.17
N TYR A 273 2.59 4.41 6.14
CA TYR A 273 2.11 4.80 7.47
C TYR A 273 3.25 5.30 8.38
N LEU A 274 4.51 5.10 7.99
CA LEU A 274 5.69 5.62 8.68
C LEU A 274 6.05 7.03 8.20
N PRO A 275 6.39 7.95 9.13
CA PRO A 275 6.83 9.29 8.76
C PRO A 275 8.25 9.24 8.17
N LEU A 276 8.71 10.38 7.64
CA LEU A 276 10.12 10.56 7.27
C LEU A 276 11.04 10.06 8.39
N TRP A 277 12.03 9.27 8.01
CA TRP A 277 13.00 8.71 8.93
C TRP A 277 14.01 9.79 9.34
N ASP A 278 13.92 10.21 10.60
CA ASP A 278 14.77 11.25 11.19
C ASP A 278 16.09 10.64 11.66
N TYR A 279 16.98 10.37 10.71
CA TYR A 279 18.31 9.87 11.01
C TYR A 279 19.34 10.99 11.02
N THR A 280 20.28 10.92 11.96
CA THR A 280 21.49 11.74 11.94
C THR A 280 22.65 10.89 11.42
N PRO A 281 23.37 11.32 10.37
CA PRO A 281 24.50 10.57 9.86
C PRO A 281 25.59 10.41 10.93
N GLN A 282 26.07 9.18 11.12
CA GLN A 282 27.15 8.91 12.08
C GLN A 282 28.45 9.56 11.57
N ASN A 283 29.11 10.35 12.42
CA ASN A 283 30.36 11.07 12.10
C ASN A 283 30.23 12.14 10.99
N GLY A 284 29.01 12.57 10.66
CA GLY A 284 28.77 13.63 9.66
C GLY A 284 28.99 13.23 8.21
N GLN A 285 29.10 11.92 7.91
CA GLN A 285 29.17 11.40 6.54
C GLN A 285 27.83 10.81 6.11
N PHE A 286 27.36 11.19 4.93
CA PHE A 286 26.14 10.66 4.33
C PHE A 286 26.34 9.24 3.81
N TYR A 287 25.25 8.54 3.52
CA TYR A 287 25.36 7.26 2.85
C TYR A 287 25.82 7.46 1.41
N THR A 288 26.68 6.57 0.93
CA THR A 288 27.10 6.59 -0.48
C THR A 288 26.28 5.63 -1.33
N ASN A 289 25.60 4.65 -0.73
CA ASN A 289 24.76 3.70 -1.42
C ASN A 289 23.75 3.01 -0.48
N ARG A 290 22.81 2.28 -1.09
CA ARG A 290 21.70 1.61 -0.38
C ARG A 290 22.08 0.53 0.63
N TYR A 291 23.31 0.03 0.57
CA TYR A 291 23.76 -1.06 1.43
C TYR A 291 24.16 -0.60 2.84
N GLN A 292 24.23 0.72 3.07
CA GLN A 292 24.77 1.29 4.31
C GLN A 292 23.70 1.69 5.33
N TRP A 293 22.57 2.27 4.88
CA TRP A 293 21.59 2.85 5.80
C TRP A 293 20.88 1.81 6.68
N LYS A 294 20.79 0.56 6.21
CA LYS A 294 20.23 -0.58 6.97
C LYS A 294 21.01 -0.90 8.24
N ASP A 295 22.29 -0.52 8.29
CA ASP A 295 23.18 -0.73 9.43
C ASP A 295 23.09 0.40 10.48
N ASN A 296 22.30 1.46 10.21
CA ASN A 296 22.09 2.49 11.22
C ASN A 296 21.39 1.89 12.47
N SER A 297 21.89 2.28 13.64
CA SER A 297 21.38 1.81 14.93
C SER A 297 19.88 2.08 15.13
N ASN A 298 19.34 3.15 14.56
CA ASN A 298 17.92 3.50 14.67
C ASN A 298 17.06 3.02 13.49
N TYR A 299 17.65 2.53 12.40
CA TYR A 299 16.89 1.99 11.26
C TYR A 299 15.99 0.80 11.66
N LYS A 300 16.51 -0.07 12.53
CA LYS A 300 15.73 -1.20 13.05
C LYS A 300 14.51 -0.75 13.86
N PRO A 301 14.65 0.02 14.96
CA PRO A 301 13.51 0.44 15.76
C PRO A 301 12.53 1.39 15.06
N GLU A 302 12.97 2.16 14.06
CA GLU A 302 12.13 3.20 13.44
C GLU A 302 11.55 2.81 12.07
N VAL A 303 12.07 1.76 11.43
CA VAL A 303 11.61 1.33 10.09
C VAL A 303 11.37 -0.18 10.02
N SER A 304 12.40 -0.99 10.29
CA SER A 304 12.31 -2.45 10.08
C SER A 304 11.39 -3.16 11.05
N TRP A 305 11.51 -2.89 12.36
CA TRP A 305 10.67 -3.51 13.38
C TRP A 305 9.23 -3.03 13.28
N PRO A 306 8.94 -1.73 13.05
CA PRO A 306 7.60 -1.27 12.76
C PRO A 306 6.92 -2.06 11.64
N LYS A 307 7.58 -2.23 10.50
CA LYS A 307 7.08 -3.10 9.41
C LYS A 307 6.75 -4.50 9.91
N VAL A 308 7.70 -5.13 10.58
CA VAL A 308 7.56 -6.51 11.08
C VAL A 308 6.39 -6.64 12.06
N PHE A 309 6.24 -5.70 12.99
CA PHE A 309 5.17 -5.76 13.99
C PHE A 309 3.80 -5.46 13.41
N MET A 310 3.71 -4.48 12.51
CA MET A 310 2.46 -4.06 11.89
C MET A 310 1.92 -5.13 10.95
N LEU A 311 2.75 -5.62 10.01
CA LEU A 311 2.26 -6.39 8.87
C LEU A 311 2.25 -7.92 9.08
N GLN A 312 2.99 -8.46 10.06
CA GLN A 312 3.02 -9.92 10.26
C GLN A 312 1.77 -10.41 11.00
N GLY A 313 1.11 -11.44 10.45
CA GLY A 313 -0.10 -12.04 11.02
C GLY A 313 0.07 -12.71 12.38
N ASP A 314 1.29 -13.08 12.80
CA ASP A 314 1.56 -13.56 14.16
C ASP A 314 1.75 -12.43 15.19
N ARG A 315 1.50 -11.18 14.77
CA ARG A 315 1.61 -9.94 15.56
C ARG A 315 0.34 -9.11 15.39
N TRP A 316 0.41 -7.92 14.79
CA TRP A 316 -0.76 -7.09 14.55
C TRP A 316 -1.54 -7.54 13.30
N GLY A 317 -0.87 -8.07 12.27
CA GLY A 317 -1.53 -8.57 11.07
C GLY A 317 -2.21 -7.52 10.19
N LEU A 318 -1.80 -6.25 10.28
CA LEU A 318 -2.46 -5.10 9.67
C LEU A 318 -1.92 -4.77 8.27
N SER A 319 -1.75 -5.78 7.42
CA SER A 319 -1.19 -5.56 6.07
C SER A 319 -2.15 -4.72 5.22
N ASP A 320 -3.43 -5.09 5.28
CA ASP A 320 -4.53 -4.57 4.50
C ASP A 320 -4.81 -3.13 4.89
N GLU A 321 -4.94 -2.86 6.20
CA GLU A 321 -5.16 -1.53 6.73
C GLU A 321 -3.98 -0.60 6.41
N ALA A 322 -2.74 -1.10 6.52
CA ALA A 322 -1.55 -0.32 6.22
C ALA A 322 -1.48 0.06 4.72
N VAL A 323 -1.88 -0.86 3.83
CA VAL A 323 -1.95 -0.61 2.40
C VAL A 323 -3.08 0.36 2.05
N LYS A 324 -4.32 0.13 2.53
CA LYS A 324 -5.46 1.04 2.28
C LYS A 324 -5.14 2.46 2.77
N TYR A 325 -4.50 2.60 3.94
CA TYR A 325 -4.03 3.89 4.43
C TYR A 325 -3.03 4.57 3.48
N ALA A 326 -2.08 3.79 2.95
CA ALA A 326 -1.07 4.27 2.02
C ALA A 326 -1.65 4.67 0.66
N GLU A 327 -2.67 3.96 0.19
CA GLU A 327 -3.43 4.35 -0.99
C GLU A 327 -4.18 5.67 -0.75
N VAL A 328 -4.83 5.85 0.41
CA VAL A 328 -5.45 7.13 0.78
C VAL A 328 -4.42 8.27 0.75
N ARG A 329 -3.24 8.07 1.35
CA ARG A 329 -2.13 9.03 1.31
C ARG A 329 -1.63 9.34 -0.11
N SER A 330 -1.88 8.44 -1.07
CA SER A 330 -1.54 8.61 -2.48
C SER A 330 -2.63 9.36 -3.25
N ILE A 331 -3.89 8.95 -3.12
CA ILE A 331 -5.05 9.58 -3.80
C ILE A 331 -5.31 11.00 -3.30
N VAL A 332 -4.96 11.35 -2.06
CA VAL A 332 -5.14 12.73 -1.56
C VAL A 332 -4.28 13.75 -2.33
N GLY A 333 -3.19 13.29 -2.97
CA GLY A 333 -2.39 14.08 -3.91
C GLY A 333 -2.77 13.87 -5.38
N GLY A 334 -3.84 13.13 -5.67
CA GLY A 334 -4.31 12.85 -7.03
C GLY A 334 -3.63 11.70 -7.75
N THR A 335 -2.94 10.82 -7.01
CA THR A 335 -2.36 9.58 -7.57
C THR A 335 -3.47 8.58 -7.83
N THR A 336 -3.63 8.13 -9.07
CA THR A 336 -4.66 7.14 -9.46
C THR A 336 -4.07 5.77 -9.80
N ALA A 337 -2.75 5.68 -9.95
CA ALA A 337 -2.03 4.43 -10.12
C ALA A 337 -0.68 4.47 -9.39
N ILE A 338 -0.33 3.38 -8.71
CA ILE A 338 0.85 3.27 -7.86
C ILE A 338 1.55 1.93 -8.04
N GLN A 339 2.87 1.96 -8.23
CA GLN A 339 3.76 0.79 -8.19
C GLN A 339 4.44 0.71 -6.82
N GLY A 340 4.73 -0.49 -6.32
CA GLY A 340 5.48 -0.69 -5.07
C GLY A 340 4.79 -1.56 -4.04
N GLY A 341 3.82 -2.35 -4.48
CA GLY A 341 2.97 -3.14 -3.61
C GLY A 341 3.68 -4.31 -2.95
N PRO A 342 3.15 -4.83 -1.83
CA PRO A 342 3.59 -6.11 -1.32
C PRO A 342 3.35 -7.21 -2.36
N SER A 343 4.30 -8.14 -2.51
CA SER A 343 4.24 -9.21 -3.53
C SER A 343 3.23 -10.33 -3.24
N SER A 344 2.56 -10.30 -2.08
CA SER A 344 1.46 -11.19 -1.76
C SER A 344 0.17 -10.54 -2.23
N SER A 345 -0.55 -11.20 -3.14
CA SER A 345 -1.90 -10.80 -3.55
C SER A 345 -2.81 -10.73 -2.32
N GLY A 346 -3.37 -9.56 -2.06
CA GLY A 346 -4.48 -9.39 -1.14
C GLY A 346 -5.66 -8.84 -1.91
N ASP A 347 -6.71 -9.64 -2.02
CA ASP A 347 -7.93 -9.26 -2.74
C ASP A 347 -8.57 -7.97 -2.14
N SER A 348 -8.23 -7.65 -0.89
CA SER A 348 -8.68 -6.48 -0.12
C SER A 348 -8.04 -5.13 -0.45
N TRP A 349 -7.03 -5.07 -1.33
CA TRP A 349 -6.46 -3.78 -1.76
C TRP A 349 -6.05 -3.73 -3.23
N ASP A 350 -6.18 -4.82 -3.98
CA ASP A 350 -5.70 -4.88 -5.37
C ASP A 350 -6.44 -3.94 -6.34
N SER A 351 -7.64 -3.43 -5.97
CA SER A 351 -8.44 -2.57 -6.85
C SER A 351 -9.36 -1.55 -6.14
N ILE A 352 -9.14 -1.25 -4.86
CA ILE A 352 -10.07 -0.44 -4.06
C ILE A 352 -9.92 1.06 -4.32
N LEU A 353 -8.68 1.59 -4.33
CA LEU A 353 -8.44 3.03 -4.37
C LEU A 353 -7.58 3.44 -5.55
N ALA A 354 -6.27 3.16 -5.47
CA ALA A 354 -5.35 3.44 -6.56
C ALA A 354 -5.13 2.15 -7.34
N ARG A 355 -4.95 2.25 -8.66
CA ARG A 355 -4.59 1.08 -9.46
C ARG A 355 -3.21 0.60 -9.05
N ASN A 356 -3.13 -0.61 -8.52
CA ASN A 356 -1.83 -1.23 -8.29
C ASN A 356 -1.24 -1.65 -9.64
N VAL A 357 -0.14 -0.99 -10.04
CA VAL A 357 0.49 -1.17 -11.35
C VAL A 357 0.93 -2.62 -11.58
N GLU A 358 1.31 -3.33 -10.51
CA GLU A 358 1.86 -4.68 -10.57
C GLU A 358 0.81 -5.79 -10.64
N HIS A 359 -0.47 -5.43 -10.54
CA HIS A 359 -1.58 -6.37 -10.53
C HIS A 359 -2.42 -6.24 -11.81
N TYR A 360 -3.45 -7.10 -11.90
CA TYR A 360 -4.28 -7.20 -13.08
C TYR A 360 -5.06 -5.90 -13.37
N ASN A 361 -4.71 -5.23 -14.46
CA ASN A 361 -5.35 -4.01 -14.92
C ASN A 361 -5.64 -4.10 -16.41
N PHE A 362 -6.78 -3.53 -16.84
CA PHE A 362 -7.17 -3.43 -18.27
C PHE A 362 -7.20 -4.77 -19.02
N GLY A 363 -7.35 -5.89 -18.30
CA GLY A 363 -7.40 -7.23 -18.88
C GLY A 363 -6.06 -7.97 -18.90
N GLU A 364 -4.99 -7.40 -18.34
CA GLU A 364 -3.60 -7.87 -18.48
C GLU A 364 -2.83 -7.77 -17.14
N ASP A 365 -1.78 -8.59 -16.98
CA ASP A 365 -0.85 -8.57 -15.84
C ASP A 365 0.57 -8.88 -16.35
N ASN A 366 1.18 -7.83 -16.90
CA ASN A 366 2.40 -7.91 -17.70
C ASN A 366 3.58 -7.15 -17.05
N MET A 367 3.49 -6.89 -15.75
CA MET A 367 4.53 -6.18 -15.00
C MET A 367 5.43 -7.15 -14.25
N LYS A 368 6.70 -6.77 -14.12
CA LYS A 368 7.71 -7.49 -13.32
C LYS A 368 8.47 -6.48 -12.46
N THR A 369 8.65 -6.81 -11.19
CA THR A 369 9.35 -5.93 -10.24
C THR A 369 10.48 -6.64 -9.54
N CYS A 370 11.57 -5.90 -9.34
CA CYS A 370 12.69 -6.24 -8.51
C CYS A 370 13.08 -5.04 -7.63
N ALA A 371 12.55 -5.03 -6.41
CA ALA A 371 12.93 -4.05 -5.39
C ALA A 371 14.30 -4.38 -4.76
N VAL A 372 14.51 -5.66 -4.42
CA VAL A 372 15.76 -6.18 -3.85
C VAL A 372 16.02 -7.55 -4.48
N CYS A 373 16.54 -7.58 -5.70
CA CYS A 373 16.94 -8.84 -6.34
C CYS A 373 18.36 -8.79 -6.89
N ASP A 374 18.87 -9.99 -7.12
CA ASP A 374 20.24 -10.29 -7.52
C ASP A 374 20.62 -9.72 -8.90
N ALA A 375 19.65 -9.30 -9.74
CA ALA A 375 19.90 -8.75 -11.08
C ALA A 375 20.86 -7.55 -11.11
N ALA A 376 20.91 -6.76 -10.04
CA ALA A 376 21.74 -5.55 -9.96
C ALA A 376 23.14 -5.81 -9.35
N TYR A 377 23.41 -6.96 -8.74
CA TYR A 377 24.69 -7.18 -8.03
C TYR A 377 25.25 -8.61 -8.10
N ASP A 378 24.47 -9.61 -8.49
CA ASP A 378 24.92 -10.98 -8.75
C ASP A 378 25.17 -11.17 -10.25
N PRO A 379 26.43 -11.36 -10.70
CA PRO A 379 26.72 -11.61 -12.10
C PRO A 379 26.10 -12.92 -12.63
N ASP A 380 25.73 -13.86 -11.76
CA ASP A 380 25.16 -15.16 -12.13
C ASP A 380 23.61 -15.18 -12.12
N TYR A 381 22.95 -14.02 -11.92
CA TYR A 381 21.50 -13.91 -11.98
C TYR A 381 20.91 -14.42 -13.30
N ASP A 382 19.92 -15.30 -13.21
CA ASP A 382 19.21 -15.86 -14.37
C ASP A 382 17.99 -15.00 -14.74
N GLY A 383 18.22 -14.02 -15.62
CA GLY A 383 17.19 -13.16 -16.19
C GLY A 383 16.48 -13.72 -17.42
N SER A 384 16.63 -15.02 -17.75
CA SER A 384 16.09 -15.59 -18.99
C SER A 384 14.57 -15.42 -19.14
N HIS A 385 13.80 -15.54 -18.05
CA HIS A 385 12.37 -15.31 -18.04
C HIS A 385 11.97 -13.89 -18.49
N LEU A 386 12.70 -12.86 -18.06
CA LEU A 386 12.45 -11.47 -18.49
C LEU A 386 12.77 -11.27 -19.98
N ILE A 387 13.83 -11.92 -20.45
CA ILE A 387 14.22 -11.88 -21.86
C ILE A 387 13.17 -12.60 -22.72
N GLU A 388 12.67 -13.75 -22.27
CA GLU A 388 11.59 -14.49 -22.94
C GLU A 388 10.30 -13.65 -23.02
N ASP A 389 9.86 -13.05 -21.91
CA ASP A 389 8.67 -12.19 -21.84
C ASP A 389 8.84 -10.92 -22.73
N HIS A 390 10.05 -10.36 -22.80
CA HIS A 390 10.38 -9.28 -23.73
C HIS A 390 10.31 -9.73 -25.20
N GLU A 391 10.91 -10.88 -25.53
CA GLU A 391 10.99 -11.39 -26.91
C GLU A 391 9.63 -11.80 -27.48
N ASP A 392 8.70 -12.29 -26.65
CA ASP A 392 7.36 -12.66 -27.06
C ASP A 392 6.32 -11.52 -26.98
N GLY A 393 6.70 -10.42 -26.31
CA GLY A 393 5.91 -9.19 -26.18
C GLY A 393 4.90 -9.20 -25.05
N SER A 394 5.02 -10.12 -24.08
CA SER A 394 4.18 -10.19 -22.88
C SER A 394 4.67 -9.32 -21.73
N LEU A 395 5.86 -8.73 -21.81
CA LEU A 395 6.36 -7.78 -20.83
C LEU A 395 5.95 -6.34 -21.18
N ASP A 396 5.34 -5.63 -20.24
CA ASP A 396 4.99 -4.21 -20.39
C ASP A 396 5.87 -3.29 -19.53
N GLY A 397 6.37 -3.78 -18.40
CA GLY A 397 7.29 -3.05 -17.54
C GLY A 397 8.16 -3.98 -16.67
N TRP A 398 9.45 -3.65 -16.57
CA TRP A 398 10.43 -4.27 -15.69
C TRP A 398 11.00 -3.20 -14.74
N PHE A 399 10.49 -3.16 -13.52
CA PHE A 399 10.89 -2.21 -12.49
C PHE A 399 12.10 -2.72 -11.72
N VAL A 400 13.19 -1.96 -11.71
CA VAL A 400 14.45 -2.43 -11.10
C VAL A 400 15.22 -1.28 -10.45
N HIS A 401 15.60 -1.46 -9.19
CA HIS A 401 16.47 -0.52 -8.45
C HIS A 401 17.92 -0.74 -8.86
N VAL A 402 18.47 0.25 -9.57
CA VAL A 402 19.84 0.19 -10.10
C VAL A 402 20.51 1.54 -9.95
N ALA A 403 21.77 1.48 -9.53
CA ALA A 403 22.59 2.64 -9.31
C ALA A 403 21.96 3.57 -8.25
N GLU A 404 21.50 2.96 -7.16
CA GLU A 404 20.97 3.65 -5.99
C GLU A 404 22.12 4.03 -5.04
N GLY A 405 22.72 5.19 -5.31
CA GLY A 405 23.86 5.72 -4.57
C GLY A 405 24.75 6.62 -5.42
N VAL A 406 25.72 7.27 -4.81
CA VAL A 406 26.65 8.19 -5.49
C VAL A 406 28.00 7.57 -5.87
N ASP A 407 28.25 6.32 -5.47
CA ASP A 407 29.57 5.70 -5.62
C ASP A 407 29.72 4.79 -6.85
N GLY A 408 30.96 4.36 -7.09
CA GLY A 408 31.29 3.46 -8.20
C GLY A 408 30.70 2.06 -8.08
N SER A 409 30.32 1.61 -6.88
CA SER A 409 29.65 0.33 -6.70
C SER A 409 28.23 0.40 -7.25
N SER A 410 27.50 1.48 -6.94
CA SER A 410 26.19 1.76 -7.51
C SER A 410 26.26 1.88 -9.04
N LEU A 411 27.27 2.58 -9.59
CA LEU A 411 27.45 2.64 -11.04
C LEU A 411 27.68 1.27 -11.68
N ASN A 412 28.43 0.37 -11.01
CA ASN A 412 28.69 -0.97 -11.52
C ASN A 412 27.42 -1.84 -11.60
N GLU A 413 26.39 -1.57 -10.80
CA GLU A 413 25.10 -2.27 -10.90
C GLU A 413 24.47 -2.12 -12.30
N PHE A 414 24.57 -0.93 -12.90
CA PHE A 414 24.09 -0.69 -14.27
C PHE A 414 24.86 -1.51 -15.30
N GLN A 415 26.19 -1.60 -15.13
CA GLN A 415 27.04 -2.38 -16.02
C GLN A 415 26.70 -3.87 -15.95
N LEU A 416 26.43 -4.40 -14.75
CA LEU A 416 25.98 -5.79 -14.56
C LEU A 416 24.65 -6.06 -15.26
N LEU A 417 23.64 -5.22 -15.01
CA LEU A 417 22.33 -5.35 -15.65
C LEU A 417 22.44 -5.34 -17.19
N LYS A 418 23.28 -4.46 -17.73
CA LYS A 418 23.55 -4.38 -19.18
C LYS A 418 24.26 -5.64 -19.71
N ASP A 419 25.29 -6.11 -19.03
CA ASP A 419 26.06 -7.30 -19.45
C ASP A 419 25.23 -8.59 -19.41
N GLN A 420 24.22 -8.64 -18.54
CA GLN A 420 23.23 -9.70 -18.46
C GLN A 420 22.16 -9.64 -19.56
N GLY A 421 22.12 -8.57 -20.36
CA GLY A 421 21.14 -8.38 -21.42
C GLY A 421 19.77 -7.93 -20.93
N LEU A 422 19.68 -7.38 -19.71
CA LEU A 422 18.44 -6.95 -19.07
C LEU A 422 18.12 -5.46 -19.27
N LEU A 423 18.86 -4.79 -20.16
CA LEU A 423 18.58 -3.44 -20.61
C LEU A 423 17.83 -3.49 -21.96
N PHE A 424 16.51 -3.35 -21.91
CA PHE A 424 15.60 -3.35 -23.05
C PHE A 424 14.49 -2.28 -22.87
N ARG A 425 13.53 -2.21 -23.79
CA ARG A 425 12.51 -1.15 -23.84
C ARG A 425 11.66 -1.06 -22.57
N GLU A 426 11.30 -2.20 -22.02
CA GLU A 426 10.46 -2.33 -20.84
C GLU A 426 11.23 -2.05 -19.54
N THR A 427 12.56 -1.86 -19.58
CA THR A 427 13.34 -1.52 -18.39
C THR A 427 12.94 -0.14 -17.85
N VAL A 428 12.34 -0.15 -16.66
CA VAL A 428 12.01 1.02 -15.84
C VAL A 428 13.05 1.09 -14.71
N LEU A 429 14.11 1.87 -14.96
CA LEU A 429 15.26 1.97 -14.06
C LEU A 429 14.99 3.00 -12.96
N ILE A 430 15.05 2.56 -11.72
CA ILE A 430 14.74 3.35 -10.54
C ILE A 430 16.02 3.96 -9.96
N HIS A 431 15.96 5.26 -9.63
CA HIS A 431 17.03 6.12 -9.10
C HIS A 431 18.09 6.55 -10.11
N GLY A 432 19.02 5.68 -10.54
CA GLY A 432 20.03 6.04 -11.54
C GLY A 432 20.97 7.19 -11.17
N VAL A 433 21.30 7.36 -9.88
CA VAL A 433 22.00 8.56 -9.35
C VAL A 433 23.40 8.81 -9.97
N PRO A 434 24.28 7.81 -10.11
CA PRO A 434 25.63 8.01 -10.63
C PRO A 434 25.70 7.90 -12.15
N LEU A 435 24.57 7.65 -12.84
CA LEU A 435 24.53 7.54 -14.30
C LEU A 435 24.84 8.88 -14.97
N ARG A 436 25.57 8.84 -16.07
CA ARG A 436 25.99 10.01 -16.85
C ARG A 436 25.73 9.77 -18.33
N GLU A 437 26.32 10.57 -19.21
CA GLU A 437 26.00 10.60 -20.63
C GLU A 437 26.18 9.24 -21.33
N SER A 438 27.15 8.43 -20.93
CA SER A 438 27.34 7.09 -21.51
C SER A 438 26.21 6.14 -21.16
N GLU A 439 25.83 6.06 -19.90
CA GLU A 439 24.81 5.14 -19.42
C GLU A 439 23.42 5.57 -19.92
N PHE A 440 23.13 6.87 -19.91
CA PHE A 440 21.88 7.40 -20.49
C PHE A 440 21.81 7.19 -22.00
N ALA A 441 22.93 7.27 -22.73
CA ALA A 441 22.95 6.94 -24.16
C ALA A 441 22.63 5.46 -24.41
N ASP A 442 23.09 4.55 -23.53
CA ASP A 442 22.75 3.12 -23.61
C ASP A 442 21.26 2.89 -23.34
N MET A 443 20.70 3.53 -22.31
CA MET A 443 19.26 3.46 -22.01
C MET A 443 18.40 4.01 -23.16
N ALA A 444 18.79 5.16 -23.71
CA ALA A 444 18.07 5.80 -24.82
C ALA A 444 18.13 4.95 -26.10
N ALA A 445 19.21 4.19 -26.32
CA ALA A 445 19.33 3.31 -27.48
C ALA A 445 18.28 2.19 -27.53
N VAL A 446 17.71 1.83 -26.37
CA VAL A 446 16.64 0.84 -26.25
C VAL A 446 15.28 1.45 -25.86
N ASP A 447 15.19 2.77 -25.71
CA ASP A 447 13.99 3.51 -25.26
C ASP A 447 13.51 3.11 -23.84
N ALA A 448 14.45 2.73 -22.97
CA ALA A 448 14.20 2.49 -21.55
C ALA A 448 13.74 3.78 -20.83
N THR A 449 13.35 3.66 -19.57
CA THR A 449 12.84 4.77 -18.77
C THR A 449 13.66 4.96 -17.50
N LEU A 450 13.91 6.23 -17.12
CA LEU A 450 14.46 6.60 -15.81
C LEU A 450 13.33 7.07 -14.88
N VAL A 451 13.23 6.48 -13.70
CA VAL A 451 12.41 6.98 -12.60
C VAL A 451 13.28 7.82 -11.68
N TRP A 452 13.00 9.12 -11.64
CA TRP A 452 13.69 10.10 -10.82
C TRP A 452 12.97 10.27 -9.47
N SER A 453 13.71 10.19 -8.36
CA SER A 453 13.17 10.33 -6.98
C SER A 453 14.03 11.30 -6.17
N PRO A 454 14.01 12.60 -6.51
CA PRO A 454 14.94 13.58 -5.96
C PRO A 454 14.86 13.72 -4.44
N MET A 455 13.70 13.62 -3.82
CA MET A 455 13.60 13.78 -2.36
C MET A 455 14.29 12.64 -1.62
N SER A 456 13.98 11.39 -1.97
CA SER A 456 14.63 10.19 -1.43
C SER A 456 16.14 10.21 -1.63
N ASN A 457 16.57 10.50 -2.87
CA ASN A 457 17.99 10.54 -3.17
C ASN A 457 18.73 11.62 -2.36
N MET A 458 18.16 12.83 -2.24
CA MET A 458 18.75 13.90 -1.45
C MET A 458 18.79 13.56 0.05
N LEU A 459 17.72 12.97 0.61
CA LEU A 459 17.66 12.60 2.02
C LEU A 459 18.65 11.48 2.40
N LEU A 460 18.86 10.51 1.52
CA LEU A 460 19.73 9.37 1.78
C LEU A 460 21.19 9.63 1.40
N TYR A 461 21.42 10.27 0.24
CA TYR A 461 22.73 10.32 -0.40
C TYR A 461 23.30 11.73 -0.58
N GLY A 462 22.49 12.78 -0.38
CA GLY A 462 22.89 14.18 -0.57
C GLY A 462 23.18 14.56 -2.02
N ASP A 463 22.76 13.73 -2.97
CA ASP A 463 22.77 14.03 -4.40
C ASP A 463 21.62 13.27 -5.07
N THR A 464 21.30 13.62 -6.31
CA THR A 464 20.27 12.94 -7.10
C THR A 464 20.76 12.65 -8.52
N ALA A 465 19.94 11.94 -9.31
CA ALA A 465 20.20 11.69 -10.71
C ALA A 465 20.35 12.99 -11.52
N HIS A 466 20.86 12.86 -12.75
CA HIS A 466 21.03 13.97 -13.70
C HIS A 466 19.96 13.90 -14.79
N PRO A 467 18.70 14.28 -14.50
CA PRO A 467 17.62 14.19 -15.49
C PRO A 467 17.84 15.14 -16.68
N ASP A 468 18.60 16.22 -16.51
CA ASP A 468 19.06 17.09 -17.61
C ASP A 468 19.89 16.32 -18.64
N LEU A 469 20.85 15.50 -18.19
CA LEU A 469 21.64 14.64 -19.08
C LEU A 469 20.79 13.53 -19.70
N ALA A 470 19.85 12.96 -18.94
CA ALA A 470 18.90 11.98 -19.47
C ALA A 470 18.00 12.60 -20.57
N LYS A 471 17.55 13.85 -20.37
CA LYS A 471 16.80 14.62 -21.37
C LYS A 471 17.64 14.86 -22.62
N ASP A 472 18.90 15.28 -22.47
CA ASP A 472 19.81 15.50 -23.60
C ASP A 472 20.05 14.21 -24.42
N ALA A 473 20.03 13.05 -23.76
CA ALA A 473 20.09 11.74 -24.41
C ALA A 473 18.77 11.35 -25.11
N GLY A 474 17.66 12.05 -24.86
CA GLY A 474 16.33 11.75 -25.39
C GLY A 474 15.61 10.65 -24.61
N LEU A 475 15.96 10.43 -23.34
CA LEU A 475 15.37 9.40 -22.49
C LEU A 475 13.99 9.85 -21.96
N ARG A 476 13.10 8.88 -21.78
CA ARG A 476 11.86 9.08 -21.02
C ARG A 476 12.17 9.16 -19.54
N ILE A 477 11.62 10.17 -18.88
CA ILE A 477 11.80 10.41 -17.44
C ILE A 477 10.43 10.42 -16.78
N THR A 478 10.30 9.72 -15.66
CA THR A 478 9.15 9.75 -14.77
C THR A 478 9.60 10.22 -13.39
N LEU A 479 8.65 10.68 -12.57
CA LEU A 479 8.92 11.23 -11.24
C LEU A 479 8.12 10.43 -10.21
N ALA A 480 8.79 10.00 -9.14
CA ALA A 480 8.18 9.16 -8.11
C ALA A 480 8.79 9.39 -6.72
N PRO A 481 8.01 9.29 -5.64
CA PRO A 481 8.45 9.58 -4.28
C PRO A 481 9.28 8.49 -3.61
N ASP A 482 9.29 7.24 -4.07
CA ASP A 482 9.97 6.08 -3.45
C ASP A 482 9.27 5.55 -2.19
N TRP A 483 9.26 6.20 -1.02
CA TRP A 483 8.60 5.65 0.18
C TRP A 483 8.56 6.64 1.34
N GLY A 484 7.59 6.47 2.24
CA GLY A 484 7.38 7.34 3.41
C GLY A 484 8.63 7.68 4.23
N PRO A 485 9.53 6.73 4.53
CA PRO A 485 10.76 7.00 5.30
C PRO A 485 11.78 7.94 4.65
N SER A 486 11.76 8.17 3.33
CA SER A 486 12.72 9.11 2.70
C SER A 486 12.16 9.94 1.55
N GLY A 487 10.90 9.74 1.17
CA GLY A 487 10.27 10.32 0.00
C GLY A 487 9.20 11.36 0.32
N ALA A 488 8.69 12.02 -0.73
CA ALA A 488 7.47 12.81 -0.58
C ALA A 488 6.26 11.92 -0.33
N LYS A 489 5.12 12.52 0.06
CA LYS A 489 3.92 11.74 0.35
C LYS A 489 3.28 11.11 -0.88
N ASN A 490 3.45 11.73 -2.04
CA ASN A 490 2.91 11.32 -3.34
C ASN A 490 3.58 12.16 -4.48
N PRO A 491 3.37 11.84 -5.77
CA PRO A 491 3.98 12.55 -6.90
C PRO A 491 3.65 14.05 -6.96
N LEU A 492 2.47 14.48 -6.48
CA LEU A 492 2.14 15.90 -6.40
C LEU A 492 3.17 16.64 -5.53
N HIS A 493 3.54 16.08 -4.39
CA HIS A 493 4.54 16.68 -3.51
C HIS A 493 5.98 16.48 -4.01
N GLU A 494 6.27 15.37 -4.70
CA GLU A 494 7.58 15.16 -5.34
C GLU A 494 7.88 16.21 -6.42
N LEU A 495 6.85 16.72 -7.13
CA LEU A 495 6.98 17.83 -8.10
C LEU A 495 7.63 19.08 -7.49
N LYS A 496 7.45 19.34 -6.19
CA LYS A 496 8.01 20.53 -5.52
C LYS A 496 9.53 20.45 -5.45
N MET A 497 10.03 19.25 -5.14
CA MET A 497 11.46 18.98 -5.10
C MET A 497 12.05 18.96 -6.52
N ALA A 498 11.35 18.35 -7.48
CA ALA A 498 11.76 18.35 -8.88
C ALA A 498 11.83 19.77 -9.48
N ASP A 499 10.81 20.60 -9.26
CA ASP A 499 10.78 21.99 -9.70
C ASP A 499 11.87 22.82 -9.00
N TRP A 500 12.04 22.66 -7.68
CA TRP A 500 13.13 23.32 -6.96
C TRP A 500 14.49 23.00 -7.57
N TRP A 501 14.75 21.71 -7.84
CA TRP A 501 16.00 21.27 -8.46
C TRP A 501 16.16 21.81 -9.88
N ASN A 502 15.08 21.78 -10.67
CA ASN A 502 15.07 22.32 -12.03
C ASN A 502 15.44 23.80 -12.08
N GLN A 503 14.83 24.62 -11.23
CA GLN A 503 15.11 26.05 -11.20
C GLN A 503 16.52 26.35 -10.66
N ASN A 504 16.92 25.70 -9.56
CA ASN A 504 18.12 26.08 -8.82
C ASN A 504 19.42 25.38 -9.27
N LYS A 505 19.31 24.19 -9.88
CA LYS A 505 20.46 23.36 -10.26
C LYS A 505 20.58 23.13 -11.76
N MET A 506 19.45 23.13 -12.48
CA MET A 506 19.43 22.86 -13.92
C MET A 506 19.14 24.11 -14.76
N GLY A 507 18.92 25.28 -14.14
CA GLY A 507 18.68 26.53 -14.87
C GLY A 507 17.39 26.54 -15.67
N GLY A 508 16.36 25.81 -15.21
CA GLY A 508 15.07 25.71 -15.88
C GLY A 508 15.10 24.85 -17.15
N THR A 509 15.92 23.79 -17.18
CA THR A 509 16.02 22.85 -18.31
C THR A 509 14.67 22.27 -18.71
N PHE A 510 13.80 21.98 -17.74
CA PHE A 510 12.44 21.48 -17.96
C PHE A 510 11.42 22.62 -17.90
N SER A 511 10.50 22.63 -18.86
CA SER A 511 9.28 23.43 -18.79
C SER A 511 8.30 22.85 -17.76
N ASP A 512 7.36 23.66 -17.29
CA ASP A 512 6.30 23.19 -16.39
C ASP A 512 5.49 22.04 -17.02
N TYR A 513 5.22 22.11 -18.34
CA TYR A 513 4.58 21.01 -19.08
C TYR A 513 5.36 19.70 -18.95
N GLU A 514 6.68 19.73 -19.19
CA GLU A 514 7.52 18.53 -19.12
C GLU A 514 7.58 17.96 -17.70
N LEU A 515 7.60 18.79 -16.65
CA LEU A 515 7.50 18.32 -15.27
C LEU A 515 6.17 17.59 -15.01
N VAL A 516 5.05 18.15 -15.49
CA VAL A 516 3.73 17.49 -15.36
C VAL A 516 3.63 16.23 -16.22
N GLN A 517 4.32 16.16 -17.36
CA GLN A 517 4.42 14.93 -18.15
C GLN A 517 5.07 13.78 -17.37
N MET A 518 6.05 14.07 -16.50
CA MET A 518 6.76 13.05 -15.71
C MET A 518 5.86 12.29 -14.72
N VAL A 519 4.70 12.86 -14.38
CA VAL A 519 3.72 12.26 -13.45
C VAL A 519 2.40 11.87 -14.11
N THR A 520 2.26 12.03 -15.44
CA THR A 520 1.02 11.70 -16.17
C THR A 520 1.29 10.88 -17.43
N SER A 521 1.63 11.53 -18.54
CA SER A 521 1.77 10.86 -19.85
C SER A 521 3.02 9.99 -19.96
N ASN A 522 4.15 10.43 -19.38
CA ASN A 522 5.39 9.67 -19.44
C ASN A 522 5.29 8.34 -18.70
N PRO A 523 4.78 8.26 -17.46
CA PRO A 523 4.66 6.99 -16.79
C PRO A 523 3.71 6.03 -17.53
N ALA A 524 2.57 6.51 -18.06
CA ALA A 524 1.72 5.67 -18.90
C ALA A 524 2.43 5.14 -20.17
N ASP A 525 3.26 5.95 -20.82
CA ASP A 525 4.05 5.53 -21.99
C ASP A 525 5.19 4.57 -21.62
N ALA A 526 5.75 4.69 -20.41
CA ALA A 526 6.83 3.83 -19.93
C ALA A 526 6.38 2.37 -19.89
N ILE A 527 5.18 2.13 -19.37
CA ILE A 527 4.61 0.81 -19.10
C ILE A 527 3.49 0.40 -20.08
N LYS A 528 3.44 1.04 -21.26
CA LYS A 528 2.46 0.77 -22.34
C LYS A 528 0.98 0.93 -21.94
N TRP A 529 0.70 1.67 -20.87
CA TRP A 529 -0.64 2.03 -20.42
C TRP A 529 -1.24 3.23 -21.14
N ASN A 530 -0.55 3.78 -22.14
CA ASN A 530 -0.94 4.97 -22.88
C ASN A 530 -2.26 4.86 -23.67
N ASN A 531 -2.82 3.66 -23.81
CA ASN A 531 -4.14 3.43 -24.39
C ASN A 531 -5.27 3.40 -23.35
N TYR A 532 -4.92 3.44 -22.06
CA TYR A 532 -5.85 3.27 -20.94
C TYR A 532 -5.87 4.50 -20.02
N VAL A 533 -4.70 5.07 -19.68
CA VAL A 533 -4.58 6.20 -18.74
C VAL A 533 -3.48 7.20 -19.16
N GLY A 534 -3.25 8.23 -18.33
CA GLY A 534 -2.17 9.23 -18.49
C GLY A 534 -2.49 10.37 -19.46
N ARG A 535 -3.66 10.33 -20.13
CA ARG A 535 -4.19 11.38 -21.02
C ARG A 535 -5.71 11.43 -20.93
N ILE A 536 -6.30 12.62 -21.13
CA ILE A 536 -7.76 12.77 -21.22
C ILE A 536 -8.16 12.72 -22.70
N GLN A 537 -8.54 11.55 -23.20
CA GLN A 537 -9.04 11.37 -24.56
C GLN A 537 -10.13 10.29 -24.62
N ASN A 538 -10.91 10.30 -25.68
CA ASN A 538 -11.94 9.27 -25.92
C ASN A 538 -11.33 7.86 -25.92
N GLY A 539 -11.93 6.96 -25.14
CA GLY A 539 -11.57 5.55 -25.01
C GLY A 539 -10.63 5.22 -23.84
N LEU A 540 -10.08 6.23 -23.16
CA LEU A 540 -9.29 6.04 -21.93
C LEU A 540 -10.20 6.02 -20.69
N GLU A 541 -9.71 5.47 -19.60
CA GLU A 541 -10.41 5.45 -18.31
C GLU A 541 -10.50 6.85 -17.69
N ALA A 542 -11.56 7.08 -16.92
CA ALA A 542 -11.85 8.32 -16.22
C ALA A 542 -11.05 8.43 -14.91
N ASP A 543 -9.73 8.38 -15.04
CA ASP A 543 -8.77 8.62 -13.97
C ASP A 543 -8.38 10.11 -14.01
N PHE A 544 -8.90 10.91 -13.07
CA PHE A 544 -8.73 12.37 -13.08
C PHE A 544 -8.20 12.92 -11.77
N LEU A 545 -7.46 14.01 -11.90
CA LEU A 545 -7.13 14.93 -10.82
C LEU A 545 -7.67 16.31 -11.18
N VAL A 546 -8.50 16.88 -10.31
CA VAL A 546 -9.00 18.24 -10.41
C VAL A 546 -8.34 19.10 -9.34
N VAL A 547 -7.69 20.18 -9.77
CA VAL A 547 -7.03 21.17 -8.92
C VAL A 547 -7.68 22.54 -9.06
N ASP A 548 -7.64 23.35 -8.02
CA ASP A 548 -8.04 24.75 -8.10
C ASP A 548 -7.25 25.52 -9.16
N ASN A 549 -7.85 26.59 -9.71
CA ASN A 549 -7.20 27.46 -10.67
C ASN A 549 -6.21 28.43 -9.97
N ILE A 550 -4.99 27.96 -9.72
CA ILE A 550 -3.95 28.71 -8.98
C ILE A 550 -3.20 29.71 -9.87
N ALA A 551 -2.86 29.30 -11.11
CA ALA A 551 -2.08 30.09 -12.05
C ALA A 551 -2.71 30.16 -13.46
N GLU A 552 -2.32 31.17 -14.24
CA GLU A 552 -2.74 31.31 -15.64
C GLU A 552 -2.25 30.12 -16.47
N ASP A 553 -0.99 29.71 -16.27
CA ASP A 553 -0.47 28.47 -16.83
C ASP A 553 -1.06 27.27 -16.05
N PRO A 554 -1.77 26.35 -16.72
CA PRO A 554 -2.28 25.15 -16.06
C PRO A 554 -1.15 24.27 -15.52
N TYR A 555 -0.01 24.16 -16.19
CA TYR A 555 1.07 23.29 -15.72
C TYR A 555 1.71 23.83 -14.44
N ARG A 556 1.85 25.16 -14.35
CA ARG A 556 2.27 25.82 -13.12
C ARG A 556 1.27 25.61 -11.98
N THR A 557 -0.03 25.61 -12.31
CA THR A 557 -1.10 25.28 -11.36
C THR A 557 -0.89 23.91 -10.72
N MET A 558 -0.60 22.87 -11.52
CA MET A 558 -0.32 21.52 -10.99
C MET A 558 0.89 21.50 -10.03
N ILE A 559 1.99 22.15 -10.43
CA ILE A 559 3.22 22.09 -9.63
C ILE A 559 3.06 22.86 -8.31
N GLU A 560 2.33 23.99 -8.31
CA GLU A 560 2.05 24.80 -7.09
C GLU A 560 0.92 24.26 -6.21
N ALA A 561 0.05 23.37 -6.71
CA ALA A 561 -1.06 22.83 -5.94
C ALA A 561 -0.58 22.03 -4.72
N ILE A 562 -1.25 22.20 -3.59
CA ILE A 562 -1.01 21.43 -2.36
C ILE A 562 -2.31 20.77 -1.91
N ASP A 563 -2.31 20.01 -0.80
CA ASP A 563 -3.43 19.16 -0.42
C ASP A 563 -4.80 19.89 -0.35
N PRO A 564 -4.88 21.14 0.19
CA PRO A 564 -6.13 21.88 0.21
C PRO A 564 -6.66 22.29 -1.18
N ASP A 565 -5.83 22.36 -2.22
CA ASP A 565 -6.24 22.78 -3.57
C ASP A 565 -6.83 21.64 -4.41
N ILE A 566 -6.82 20.40 -3.91
CA ILE A 566 -7.36 19.24 -4.61
C ILE A 566 -8.90 19.24 -4.50
N ARG A 567 -9.58 19.47 -5.62
CA ARG A 567 -11.05 19.53 -5.66
C ARG A 567 -11.71 18.17 -5.81
N LEU A 568 -11.12 17.29 -6.61
CA LEU A 568 -11.68 15.99 -6.92
C LEU A 568 -10.61 15.06 -7.50
N VAL A 569 -10.64 13.81 -7.10
CA VAL A 569 -9.87 12.71 -7.66
C VAL A 569 -10.83 11.60 -8.03
N THR A 570 -10.70 11.10 -9.26
CA THR A 570 -11.48 9.96 -9.73
C THR A 570 -10.59 8.82 -10.19
N VAL A 571 -11.02 7.58 -9.92
CA VAL A 571 -10.37 6.36 -10.41
C VAL A 571 -11.42 5.49 -11.08
N GLY A 572 -11.23 5.17 -12.36
CA GLY A 572 -12.24 4.42 -13.13
C GLY A 572 -13.61 5.12 -13.15
N GLY A 573 -13.62 6.45 -13.06
CA GLY A 573 -14.83 7.27 -13.03
C GLY A 573 -15.51 7.41 -11.66
N LEU A 574 -15.11 6.65 -10.64
CA LEU A 574 -15.59 6.81 -9.26
C LEU A 574 -14.91 8.01 -8.60
N ALA A 575 -15.66 8.83 -7.88
CA ALA A 575 -15.07 9.90 -7.07
C ALA A 575 -14.58 9.30 -5.74
N VAL A 576 -13.27 9.35 -5.49
CA VAL A 576 -12.63 8.68 -4.34
C VAL A 576 -12.11 9.66 -3.29
N PHE A 577 -11.84 10.91 -3.68
CA PHE A 577 -11.36 11.95 -2.77
C PHE A 577 -11.64 13.34 -3.33
N GLY A 578 -11.90 14.33 -2.48
CA GLY A 578 -11.99 15.72 -2.93
C GLY A 578 -12.63 16.66 -1.92
N ASP A 579 -13.07 17.81 -2.42
CA ASP A 579 -13.89 18.74 -1.66
C ASP A 579 -15.23 18.09 -1.29
N VAL A 580 -15.72 18.43 -0.10
CA VAL A 580 -16.96 17.87 0.45
C VAL A 580 -18.16 18.14 -0.46
N ASP A 581 -18.22 19.29 -1.12
CA ASP A 581 -19.30 19.63 -2.03
C ASP A 581 -19.28 18.79 -3.32
N MET A 582 -18.09 18.53 -3.87
CA MET A 582 -17.90 17.66 -5.03
C MET A 582 -18.23 16.20 -4.70
N MET A 583 -17.71 15.67 -3.59
CA MET A 583 -17.99 14.32 -3.14
C MET A 583 -19.49 14.13 -2.85
N GLN A 584 -20.13 15.09 -2.15
CA GLN A 584 -21.56 15.03 -1.90
C GLN A 584 -22.41 15.14 -3.16
N ALA A 585 -21.97 15.92 -4.16
CA ALA A 585 -22.69 16.04 -5.43
C ALA A 585 -22.67 14.74 -6.26
N ILE A 586 -21.56 13.99 -6.20
CA ILE A 586 -21.33 12.78 -7.02
C ILE A 586 -21.80 11.53 -6.26
N ASN A 587 -21.35 11.32 -5.02
CA ASN A 587 -21.60 10.11 -4.23
C ASN A 587 -22.80 10.26 -3.28
N GLY A 588 -23.38 11.45 -3.16
CA GLY A 588 -24.47 11.69 -2.21
C GLY A 588 -23.96 11.64 -0.76
N GLU A 589 -24.46 10.74 0.05
CA GLU A 589 -24.04 10.60 1.46
C GLU A 589 -22.97 9.51 1.66
N ASP A 590 -22.52 8.89 0.57
CA ASP A 590 -21.52 7.82 0.58
C ASP A 590 -20.10 8.40 0.51
N HIS A 591 -19.64 8.91 1.65
CA HIS A 591 -18.30 9.44 1.84
C HIS A 591 -18.02 9.66 3.34
N GLU A 592 -16.74 9.70 3.69
CA GLU A 592 -16.26 10.03 5.02
C GLU A 592 -15.51 11.37 5.02
N LEU A 593 -15.70 12.17 6.08
CA LEU A 593 -14.99 13.43 6.24
C LEU A 593 -13.60 13.21 6.83
N VAL A 594 -12.58 13.74 6.16
CA VAL A 594 -11.19 13.76 6.65
C VAL A 594 -10.76 15.19 6.95
N ASN A 595 -10.02 15.38 8.04
CA ASN A 595 -9.67 16.71 8.54
C ASN A 595 -8.17 16.97 8.35
N GLY A 596 -7.84 18.10 7.75
CA GLY A 596 -6.47 18.64 7.70
C GLY A 596 -6.32 19.86 8.60
N ASP A 597 -5.13 20.48 8.59
CA ASP A 597 -4.90 21.69 9.38
C ASP A 597 -5.65 22.90 8.79
N GLY A 598 -6.80 23.23 9.37
CA GLY A 598 -7.61 24.37 8.95
C GLY A 598 -8.52 24.13 7.73
N PHE A 599 -8.58 22.92 7.20
CA PHE A 599 -9.45 22.54 6.07
C PHE A 599 -10.06 21.14 6.27
N GLN A 600 -11.11 20.83 5.49
CA GLN A 600 -11.81 19.55 5.52
C GLN A 600 -12.02 19.05 4.09
N LYS A 601 -11.87 17.74 3.89
CA LYS A 601 -12.09 17.04 2.63
C LYS A 601 -13.00 15.84 2.88
N ALA A 602 -13.38 15.15 1.81
CA ALA A 602 -14.09 13.89 1.88
C ALA A 602 -13.34 12.82 1.09
N VAL A 603 -13.43 11.57 1.56
CA VAL A 603 -12.87 10.37 0.93
C VAL A 603 -13.96 9.31 0.83
N ASP A 604 -13.90 8.49 -0.20
CA ASP A 604 -14.71 7.28 -0.32
C ASP A 604 -13.78 6.08 -0.53
N ILE A 605 -13.73 5.23 0.49
CA ILE A 605 -12.87 4.04 0.52
C ILE A 605 -13.64 2.76 0.78
N THR A 606 -14.96 2.86 0.79
CA THR A 606 -15.86 1.78 1.21
C THR A 606 -16.56 1.17 0.02
N TYR A 607 -16.25 -0.10 -0.26
CA TYR A 607 -16.83 -0.82 -1.39
C TYR A 607 -17.24 -2.21 -0.93
N ASP A 608 -18.53 -2.41 -0.67
CA ASP A 608 -19.08 -3.65 -0.13
C ASP A 608 -18.82 -4.86 -1.04
N SER A 609 -18.51 -4.64 -2.32
CA SER A 609 -18.16 -5.74 -3.22
C SER A 609 -16.71 -6.23 -3.15
N MET A 610 -15.89 -5.64 -2.29
CA MET A 610 -14.47 -5.97 -2.12
C MET A 610 -14.20 -6.57 -0.74
N GLU A 611 -13.28 -7.53 -0.67
CA GLU A 611 -12.83 -8.08 0.61
C GLU A 611 -12.26 -6.96 1.50
N ASP A 612 -12.66 -6.91 2.77
CA ASP A 612 -12.37 -5.81 3.70
C ASP A 612 -12.70 -4.40 3.15
N GLY A 613 -13.56 -4.33 2.14
CA GLY A 613 -13.97 -3.10 1.48
C GLY A 613 -14.78 -2.20 2.40
N ALA A 614 -15.52 -2.74 3.37
CA ALA A 614 -16.38 -1.99 4.29
C ALA A 614 -15.64 -1.18 5.38
N GLN A 615 -14.32 -1.33 5.51
CA GLN A 615 -13.55 -0.61 6.53
C GLN A 615 -13.55 0.92 6.29
N SER A 616 -14.03 1.69 7.28
CA SER A 616 -13.98 3.16 7.25
C SER A 616 -12.57 3.71 7.45
N PHE A 617 -12.27 4.90 6.94
CA PHE A 617 -10.98 5.55 7.12
C PHE A 617 -10.71 5.88 8.59
N SER A 618 -11.72 6.35 9.34
CA SER A 618 -11.56 6.57 10.80
C SER A 618 -11.22 5.28 11.54
N SER A 619 -11.74 4.11 11.13
CA SER A 619 -11.35 2.84 11.76
C SER A 619 -9.90 2.45 11.40
N LEU A 620 -9.46 2.70 10.16
CA LEU A 620 -8.06 2.49 9.77
C LEU A 620 -7.12 3.35 10.61
N GLU A 621 -7.42 4.65 10.74
CA GLU A 621 -6.61 5.57 11.55
C GLU A 621 -6.54 5.16 13.03
N GLU A 622 -7.67 4.76 13.62
CA GLU A 622 -7.71 4.33 15.02
C GLU A 622 -6.86 3.06 15.22
N THR A 623 -7.04 2.06 14.36
CA THR A 623 -6.32 0.78 14.42
C THR A 623 -4.82 0.97 14.23
N LEU A 624 -4.40 1.68 13.19
CA LEU A 624 -2.98 1.92 12.93
C LEU A 624 -2.35 2.78 14.04
N THR A 625 -3.03 3.83 14.51
CA THR A 625 -2.54 4.67 15.61
C THR A 625 -2.35 3.88 16.90
N LYS A 626 -3.27 2.95 17.22
CA LYS A 626 -3.13 2.06 18.38
C LYS A 626 -1.90 1.18 18.23
N ALA A 627 -1.75 0.49 17.10
CA ALA A 627 -0.64 -0.43 16.85
C ALA A 627 0.73 0.27 16.85
N MET A 628 0.80 1.50 16.32
CA MET A 628 2.00 2.34 16.21
C MET A 628 2.54 2.88 17.55
N ARG A 629 1.75 2.80 18.63
CA ARG A 629 2.24 3.12 19.99
C ARG A 629 3.18 2.07 20.54
N TYR A 630 3.09 0.84 20.00
CA TYR A 630 3.81 -0.34 20.50
C TYR A 630 3.67 -0.50 22.03
N ASP A 631 2.48 -0.24 22.57
CA ASP A 631 2.21 -0.42 23.99
C ASP A 631 2.30 -1.91 24.35
N ARG A 632 3.07 -2.21 25.40
CA ARG A 632 3.38 -3.60 25.75
C ARG A 632 2.15 -4.35 26.25
N GLN A 633 1.24 -3.67 26.94
CA GLN A 633 0.01 -4.28 27.44
C GLN A 633 -0.93 -4.59 26.28
N GLU A 634 -1.12 -3.63 25.37
CA GLU A 634 -1.94 -3.83 24.18
C GLU A 634 -1.38 -4.97 23.31
N MET A 635 -0.09 -4.97 22.98
CA MET A 635 0.52 -6.07 22.22
C MET A 635 0.36 -7.44 22.90
N PHE A 636 0.45 -7.48 24.24
CA PHE A 636 0.25 -8.73 24.96
C PHE A 636 -1.20 -9.20 24.93
N ASP A 637 -2.14 -8.28 25.16
CA ASP A 637 -3.56 -8.59 25.21
C ASP A 637 -4.09 -9.03 23.84
N GLU A 638 -3.51 -8.53 22.75
CA GLU A 638 -3.93 -8.87 21.38
C GLU A 638 -3.32 -10.20 20.94
N TRP A 639 -1.99 -10.31 20.90
CA TRP A 639 -1.32 -11.50 20.34
C TRP A 639 -0.29 -12.13 21.29
N GLY A 640 0.34 -11.38 22.20
CA GLY A 640 1.40 -11.90 23.07
C GLY A 640 0.95 -13.02 24.02
N LYS A 641 -0.27 -12.92 24.57
CA LYS A 641 -0.87 -13.89 25.51
C LYS A 641 -1.03 -15.28 24.93
N ASN A 642 -1.09 -15.39 23.60
CA ASN A 642 -1.28 -16.65 22.88
C ASN A 642 0.03 -17.47 22.83
N THR A 643 1.18 -16.82 23.04
CA THR A 643 2.50 -17.45 22.86
C THR A 643 3.34 -17.54 24.13
N ARG A 644 3.17 -16.61 25.09
CA ARG A 644 4.06 -16.44 26.27
C ARG A 644 3.28 -15.96 27.49
N THR A 645 3.84 -16.13 28.70
CA THR A 645 3.35 -15.38 29.86
C THR A 645 3.73 -13.90 29.76
N TRP A 646 3.09 -13.03 30.55
CA TRP A 646 3.42 -11.61 30.61
C TRP A 646 4.91 -11.35 30.91
N GLU A 647 5.49 -12.08 31.87
CA GLU A 647 6.92 -11.91 32.18
C GLU A 647 7.83 -12.38 31.05
N GLU A 648 7.50 -13.50 30.40
CA GLU A 648 8.27 -14.04 29.27
C GLU A 648 8.18 -13.13 28.03
N PHE A 649 7.01 -12.56 27.77
CA PHE A 649 6.78 -11.60 26.69
C PHE A 649 7.63 -10.34 26.86
N ASN A 650 7.61 -9.75 28.06
CA ASN A 650 8.42 -8.57 28.36
C ASN A 650 9.92 -8.86 28.31
N ALA A 651 10.36 -10.00 28.84
CA ALA A 651 11.76 -10.39 28.77
C ALA A 651 12.24 -10.60 27.33
N TRP A 652 11.37 -11.13 26.45
CA TRP A 652 11.65 -11.27 25.02
C TRP A 652 11.74 -9.90 24.32
N LEU A 653 10.82 -8.97 24.57
CA LEU A 653 10.90 -7.60 24.06
C LEU A 653 12.19 -6.90 24.52
N ASP A 654 12.55 -7.02 25.81
CA ASP A 654 13.78 -6.43 26.36
C ASP A 654 15.05 -7.04 25.74
N GLN A 655 14.99 -8.29 25.30
CA GLN A 655 16.14 -8.98 24.69
C GLN A 655 16.28 -8.66 23.20
N SER A 656 15.17 -8.60 22.47
CA SER A 656 15.18 -8.57 21.00
C SER A 656 14.77 -7.22 20.39
N TYR A 657 14.05 -6.39 21.14
CA TYR A 657 13.40 -5.16 20.66
C TYR A 657 13.45 -4.03 21.70
N SER A 658 14.54 -3.94 22.46
CA SER A 658 14.65 -3.06 23.64
C SER A 658 14.49 -1.56 23.37
N THR A 659 14.67 -1.14 22.12
CA THR A 659 14.53 0.25 21.67
C THR A 659 13.29 0.48 20.80
N LEU A 660 12.40 -0.51 20.66
CA LEU A 660 11.11 -0.30 20.02
C LEU A 660 10.26 0.60 20.92
N GLY A 661 9.70 1.66 20.35
CA GLY A 661 8.86 2.61 21.06
C GLY A 661 7.88 3.27 20.11
N GLU A 662 6.99 4.09 20.65
CA GLU A 662 5.94 4.80 19.93
C GLU A 662 6.49 5.57 18.73
N ILE A 663 5.83 5.40 17.58
CA ILE A 663 6.05 6.16 16.35
C ILE A 663 4.73 6.81 15.99
N PRO A 664 4.68 8.11 15.68
CA PRO A 664 3.44 8.72 15.20
C PRO A 664 3.04 8.12 13.85
N LEU A 665 1.75 7.87 13.65
CA LEU A 665 1.20 7.61 12.32
C LEU A 665 1.48 8.82 11.42
N ASP A 666 2.07 8.61 10.24
CA ASP A 666 2.34 9.70 9.29
C ASP A 666 1.03 10.28 8.78
N PRO A 667 0.73 11.58 8.93
CA PRO A 667 -0.52 12.16 8.43
C PRO A 667 -0.67 11.96 6.91
N ILE A 668 -1.90 11.80 6.42
CA ILE A 668 -2.16 11.68 4.97
C ILE A 668 -1.83 12.96 4.19
N PHE A 669 -1.97 14.13 4.82
CA PHE A 669 -1.70 15.43 4.18
C PHE A 669 -0.28 15.92 4.47
N THR A 670 0.34 16.59 3.50
CA THR A 670 1.65 17.24 3.68
C THR A 670 1.49 18.63 4.29
N TYR A 671 0.49 19.39 3.83
CA TYR A 671 0.16 20.69 4.40
C TYR A 671 -0.29 20.53 5.88
N GLY A 672 0.34 21.30 6.77
CA GLY A 672 0.14 21.20 8.22
C GLY A 672 1.00 20.15 8.93
N ASP A 673 1.85 19.41 8.20
CA ASP A 673 2.81 18.47 8.81
C ASP A 673 4.13 19.17 9.19
N ASP A 674 4.14 19.85 10.33
CA ASP A 674 5.32 20.53 10.87
C ASP A 674 6.52 19.58 11.04
N ARG A 675 6.27 18.29 11.35
CA ARG A 675 7.33 17.30 11.54
C ARG A 675 8.01 17.02 10.20
N TYR A 676 7.26 16.82 9.15
CA TYR A 676 7.78 16.56 7.80
C TYR A 676 8.77 17.65 7.38
N PHE A 677 8.37 18.92 7.49
CA PHE A 677 9.24 20.05 7.13
C PHE A 677 10.42 20.23 8.10
N ASP A 678 10.25 19.99 9.40
CA ASP A 678 11.37 20.03 10.36
C ASP A 678 12.46 19.01 10.03
N VAL A 679 12.08 17.77 9.71
CA VAL A 679 13.03 16.71 9.35
C VAL A 679 13.81 17.07 8.08
N LEU A 680 13.11 17.55 7.05
CA LEU A 680 13.76 18.01 5.82
C LEU A 680 14.73 19.17 6.08
N ASN A 681 14.30 20.19 6.81
CA ASN A 681 15.08 21.40 7.07
C ASN A 681 16.32 21.14 7.95
N ARG A 682 16.26 20.16 8.86
CA ARG A 682 17.41 19.75 9.69
C ARG A 682 18.31 18.71 9.02
N SER A 683 17.85 18.06 7.96
CA SER A 683 18.61 16.99 7.31
C SER A 683 19.83 17.55 6.58
N SER A 684 21.02 17.14 7.04
CA SER A 684 22.30 17.53 6.43
C SER A 684 22.49 16.98 5.00
N PRO A 685 22.20 15.70 4.70
CA PRO A 685 22.21 15.21 3.31
C PRO A 685 21.28 16.02 2.40
N PHE A 686 20.03 16.23 2.83
CA PHE A 686 19.02 16.93 2.02
C PHE A 686 19.45 18.35 1.65
N ASN A 687 20.08 19.05 2.58
CA ASN A 687 20.54 20.43 2.39
C ASN A 687 22.00 20.54 1.88
N SER A 688 22.65 19.43 1.52
CA SER A 688 24.08 19.41 1.16
C SER A 688 24.40 20.15 -0.14
N LYS A 689 23.43 20.29 -1.04
CA LYS A 689 23.57 20.99 -2.33
C LYS A 689 23.00 22.41 -2.29
N GLY A 690 22.52 22.89 -1.15
CA GLY A 690 21.92 24.21 -0.99
C GLY A 690 20.87 24.18 0.11
N THR A 691 20.47 25.36 0.58
CA THR A 691 19.39 25.49 1.55
C THR A 691 18.05 25.26 0.85
N ILE A 692 17.44 24.11 1.08
CA ILE A 692 16.16 23.74 0.48
C ILE A 692 15.04 24.03 1.49
N ASP A 693 14.27 25.08 1.25
CA ASP A 693 13.09 25.41 2.04
C ASP A 693 11.83 25.23 1.19
N LEU A 694 11.30 24.01 1.19
CA LEU A 694 10.09 23.68 0.43
C LEU A 694 8.85 24.37 1.03
N TYR A 695 8.78 24.52 2.35
CA TYR A 695 7.63 25.11 3.03
C TYR A 695 7.40 26.55 2.55
N THR A 696 8.40 27.41 2.74
CA THR A 696 8.29 28.83 2.36
C THR A 696 8.05 29.00 0.86
N ARG A 697 8.53 28.05 0.05
CA ARG A 697 8.43 28.12 -1.40
C ARG A 697 7.07 27.69 -1.96
N TYR A 698 6.36 26.77 -1.31
CA TYR A 698 5.13 26.19 -1.87
C TYR A 698 3.95 26.06 -0.89
N TYR A 699 4.21 26.01 0.42
CA TYR A 699 3.20 25.70 1.44
C TYR A 699 2.88 26.88 2.37
N ASP A 700 3.66 27.96 2.36
CA ASP A 700 3.37 29.21 3.11
C ASP A 700 2.23 30.00 2.44
N VAL A 701 1.04 29.38 2.44
CA VAL A 701 -0.18 29.84 1.79
C VAL A 701 -1.31 29.85 2.82
N ASP A 702 -1.99 30.99 2.93
CA ASP A 702 -3.15 31.13 3.82
C ASP A 702 -4.45 30.73 3.10
N PHE A 703 -5.27 29.92 3.77
CA PHE A 703 -6.58 29.50 3.29
C PHE A 703 -7.73 30.16 4.07
N ASP A 704 -8.83 30.43 3.38
CA ASP A 704 -10.08 30.86 4.02
C ASP A 704 -10.85 29.68 4.63
N ALA A 705 -11.95 29.98 5.34
CA ALA A 705 -12.75 28.95 6.00
C ALA A 705 -13.46 27.96 5.06
N ASN A 706 -13.43 28.22 3.74
CA ASN A 706 -13.97 27.33 2.71
C ASN A 706 -12.85 26.58 1.97
N GLY A 707 -11.60 26.65 2.44
CA GLY A 707 -10.46 25.98 1.82
C GLY A 707 -9.91 26.66 0.57
N ASN A 708 -10.33 27.90 0.26
CA ASN A 708 -9.80 28.62 -0.89
C ASN A 708 -8.57 29.43 -0.48
N ARG A 709 -7.55 29.51 -1.35
CA ARG A 709 -6.40 30.41 -1.15
C ARG A 709 -6.88 31.85 -0.96
N SER A 710 -6.45 32.49 0.13
CA SER A 710 -6.90 33.83 0.51
C SER A 710 -6.21 34.95 -0.29
N GLU A 711 -5.04 34.67 -0.88
CA GLU A 711 -4.26 35.59 -1.69
C GLU A 711 -3.61 34.86 -2.88
N THR A 712 -3.23 35.59 -3.93
CA THR A 712 -2.38 35.03 -4.99
C THR A 712 -0.97 34.83 -4.42
N PHE A 713 -0.62 33.58 -4.14
CA PHE A 713 0.70 33.22 -3.66
C PHE A 713 1.76 33.62 -4.70
N THR A 714 2.80 34.32 -4.24
CA THR A 714 3.98 34.64 -5.07
C THR A 714 5.18 34.06 -4.34
N PRO A 715 5.78 32.96 -4.85
CA PRO A 715 6.95 32.37 -4.23
C PRO A 715 8.08 33.42 -4.12
N PRO A 716 8.91 33.37 -3.07
CA PRO A 716 10.07 34.24 -2.98
C PRO A 716 11.07 33.99 -4.12
N ASP A 717 11.73 35.07 -4.61
CA ASP A 717 12.71 35.01 -5.70
C ASP A 717 13.94 34.14 -5.39
N THR A 718 14.25 33.94 -4.11
CA THR A 718 15.38 33.15 -3.62
C THR A 718 15.00 32.48 -2.31
N ASP A 719 15.47 31.25 -2.09
CA ASP A 719 15.22 30.57 -0.82
C ASP A 719 15.83 31.35 0.36
N PRO A 720 15.15 31.40 1.51
CA PRO A 720 15.70 32.05 2.69
C PRO A 720 16.98 31.35 3.14
N VAL A 721 17.97 32.13 3.61
CA VAL A 721 19.15 31.57 4.27
C VAL A 721 18.70 31.04 5.63
N ILE A 722 18.55 29.72 5.77
CA ILE A 722 18.30 29.08 7.07
C ILE A 722 19.53 29.33 7.95
N PRO A 723 19.37 30.01 9.10
CA PRO A 723 20.50 30.24 10.01
C PRO A 723 21.01 28.90 10.55
N ASP A 724 22.34 28.76 10.63
CA ASP A 724 22.98 27.59 11.22
C ASP A 724 22.33 27.23 12.58
N PRO A 725 22.15 25.93 12.88
CA PRO A 725 21.71 25.51 14.21
C PRO A 725 22.63 26.12 15.28
N PRO A 726 22.11 26.45 16.47
CA PRO A 726 22.90 27.09 17.51
C PRO A 726 24.14 26.24 17.81
N ASP A 727 25.31 26.82 17.55
CA ASP A 727 26.63 26.28 17.87
C ASP A 727 26.61 25.69 19.29
N ASP A 728 26.70 24.36 19.38
CA ASP A 728 26.76 23.62 20.65
C ASP A 728 28.11 23.81 21.36
N GLY A 729 28.95 24.71 20.85
CA GLY A 729 30.19 25.14 21.46
C GLY A 729 31.31 24.12 21.29
N ASN A 730 31.13 23.13 20.40
CA ASN A 730 32.18 22.20 20.03
C ASN A 730 32.70 22.46 18.61
N GLY A 731 33.17 23.69 18.40
CA GLY A 731 33.91 24.06 17.20
C GLY A 731 35.18 23.23 17.02
N GLY A 732 35.05 22.12 16.28
CA GLY A 732 36.16 21.48 15.59
C GLY A 732 36.39 22.23 14.27
N GLU A 733 37.53 22.88 14.14
CA GLU A 733 37.99 23.42 12.85
C GLU A 733 37.95 22.29 11.80
N VAL A 734 37.10 22.44 10.78
CA VAL A 734 37.23 21.67 9.54
C VAL A 734 38.48 22.17 8.83
N VAL A 735 39.58 21.43 8.99
CA VAL A 735 40.82 21.69 8.26
C VAL A 735 40.64 21.15 6.84
N VAL A 736 40.22 22.00 5.91
CA VAL A 736 40.29 21.70 4.48
C VAL A 736 41.77 21.69 4.09
N ALA A 737 42.32 20.51 3.80
CA ALA A 737 43.74 20.34 3.49
C ALA A 737 44.01 20.73 2.02
N GLN A 738 44.39 22.00 1.79
CA GLN A 738 44.83 22.50 0.48
C GLN A 738 46.09 21.78 -0.01
N CYS A 739 46.12 21.37 -1.28
CA CYS A 739 47.31 20.87 -1.98
C CYS A 739 47.62 21.70 -3.24
N ASN A 740 48.85 21.61 -3.79
CA ASN A 740 49.18 22.30 -5.03
C ASN A 740 49.04 21.35 -6.24
N GLU A 741 48.54 21.88 -7.37
CA GLU A 741 48.33 21.14 -8.61
C GLU A 741 49.55 20.27 -9.01
N GLY A 742 49.33 18.97 -9.15
CA GLY A 742 50.39 18.01 -9.49
C GLY A 742 51.23 17.49 -8.31
N ASP A 743 50.95 17.94 -7.08
CA ASP A 743 51.49 17.30 -5.88
C ASP A 743 50.98 15.86 -5.78
N THR A 744 51.86 14.95 -5.37
CA THR A 744 51.51 13.56 -5.10
C THR A 744 51.89 13.19 -3.69
N LYS A 745 51.01 12.50 -2.96
CA LYS A 745 51.30 11.92 -1.65
C LYS A 745 50.85 10.47 -1.59
N LEU A 746 51.52 9.66 -0.78
CA LEU A 746 51.00 8.37 -0.35
C LEU A 746 50.10 8.58 0.86
N THR A 747 49.01 7.82 0.96
CA THR A 747 48.19 7.79 2.17
C THR A 747 49.00 7.22 3.35
N ASP A 748 48.56 7.48 4.58
CA ASP A 748 49.24 7.01 5.79
C ASP A 748 49.37 5.47 5.85
N GLU A 749 48.53 4.75 5.09
CA GLU A 749 48.55 3.29 4.93
C GLU A 749 49.45 2.80 3.78
N GLY A 750 50.07 3.71 3.02
CA GLY A 750 51.19 3.44 2.12
C GLY A 750 50.90 2.69 0.82
N CYS A 751 49.66 2.23 0.57
CA CYS A 751 49.31 1.52 -0.66
C CYS A 751 48.53 2.37 -1.68
N ASN A 752 47.89 3.46 -1.24
CA ASN A 752 47.12 4.36 -2.10
C ASN A 752 47.94 5.60 -2.43
N THR A 753 47.92 5.99 -3.71
CA THR A 753 48.61 7.19 -4.20
C THR A 753 47.57 8.27 -4.50
N CYS A 754 47.77 9.45 -3.94
CA CYS A 754 46.94 10.62 -4.17
C CYS A 754 47.66 11.59 -5.09
N VAL A 755 46.90 12.20 -6.00
CA VAL A 755 47.33 13.29 -6.87
C VAL A 755 46.43 14.49 -6.59
N CYS A 756 47.02 15.67 -6.50
CA CYS A 756 46.28 16.91 -6.34
C CYS A 756 45.73 17.38 -7.69
N VAL A 757 44.41 17.55 -7.76
CA VAL A 757 43.65 18.05 -8.93
C VAL A 757 42.74 19.17 -8.43
N GLU A 758 42.83 20.35 -9.02
CA GLU A 758 42.00 21.53 -8.64
C GLU A 758 42.09 21.90 -7.15
N GLU A 759 43.29 21.83 -6.58
CA GLU A 759 43.59 22.09 -5.15
C GLU A 759 43.01 21.07 -4.16
N GLU A 760 42.42 19.97 -4.65
CA GLU A 760 41.89 18.85 -3.85
C GLU A 760 42.65 17.53 -4.09
N TRP A 761 42.71 16.67 -3.07
CA TRP A 761 43.40 15.38 -3.16
C TRP A 761 42.48 14.31 -3.73
N VAL A 762 42.85 13.75 -4.88
CA VAL A 762 42.18 12.60 -5.50
C VAL A 762 43.08 11.36 -5.36
N CYS A 763 42.59 10.33 -4.67
CA CYS A 763 43.38 9.13 -4.33
C CYS A 763 42.89 7.90 -5.08
N THR A 764 43.82 7.01 -5.45
CA THR A 764 43.46 5.65 -5.89
C THR A 764 42.89 4.87 -4.72
N GLU A 765 41.77 4.17 -4.88
CA GLU A 765 41.26 3.24 -3.87
C GLU A 765 41.67 1.80 -4.19
N MET A 766 42.65 1.29 -3.46
CA MET A 766 43.00 -0.12 -3.39
C MET A 766 42.97 -0.55 -1.92
N ALA A 767 42.49 -1.78 -1.66
CA ALA A 767 42.54 -2.37 -0.32
C ALA A 767 44.01 -2.54 0.11
N CYS A 768 44.44 -1.77 1.12
CA CYS A 768 45.78 -1.90 1.69
C CYS A 768 45.85 -3.15 2.57
N VAL A 769 46.49 -4.21 2.08
CA VAL A 769 46.81 -5.38 2.90
C VAL A 769 47.91 -4.97 3.89
N GLN A 770 47.55 -4.72 5.15
CA GLN A 770 48.53 -4.50 6.20
C GLN A 770 49.25 -5.82 6.53
N ASP A 771 50.52 -5.90 6.16
CA ASP A 771 51.42 -6.98 6.56
C ASP A 771 52.06 -6.63 7.91
N ASP A 772 51.28 -6.77 9.00
CA ASP A 772 51.80 -6.64 10.36
C ASP A 772 52.22 -8.02 10.87
N THR A 773 53.54 -8.23 10.90
CA THR A 773 54.18 -9.42 11.41
C THR A 773 53.83 -9.65 12.89
N GLY A 774 52.93 -10.59 13.18
CA GLY A 774 52.86 -11.21 14.49
C GLY A 774 51.50 -11.67 15.02
N PHE A 775 50.67 -12.37 14.24
CA PHE A 775 49.67 -13.28 14.80
C PHE A 775 49.37 -14.42 13.81
N THR A 776 49.21 -15.63 14.33
CA THR A 776 49.03 -16.87 13.56
C THR A 776 47.63 -16.99 12.99
N ASP A 777 47.59 -17.45 11.74
CA ASP A 777 46.47 -17.70 10.82
C ASP A 777 45.30 -18.56 11.42
N PRO A 778 44.06 -18.03 11.51
CA PRO A 778 42.89 -18.76 12.03
C PRO A 778 42.37 -19.87 11.12
N GLU A 779 42.75 -19.90 9.83
CA GLU A 779 42.29 -20.94 8.90
C GLU A 779 43.16 -22.21 8.96
N SER A 780 44.38 -22.09 9.48
CA SER A 780 45.28 -23.23 9.69
C SER A 780 44.91 -24.08 10.92
N ASP A 781 44.27 -23.48 11.93
CA ASP A 781 43.89 -24.16 13.18
C ASP A 781 42.60 -24.97 13.06
N LEU A 782 41.68 -24.58 12.15
CA LEU A 782 40.46 -25.34 11.91
C LEU A 782 40.77 -26.68 11.22
N PHE A 783 41.61 -26.66 10.18
CA PHE A 783 42.06 -27.87 9.46
C PHE A 783 42.95 -28.79 10.31
N SER A 784 43.76 -28.23 11.20
CA SER A 784 44.53 -28.95 12.21
C SER A 784 43.63 -29.66 13.23
N SER A 785 42.61 -28.95 13.75
CA SER A 785 41.67 -29.50 14.74
C SER A 785 40.74 -30.58 14.19
N LEU A 786 40.51 -30.57 12.88
CA LEU A 786 39.73 -31.58 12.13
C LEU A 786 40.44 -32.92 11.98
N LEU A 787 41.76 -32.97 12.20
CA LEU A 787 42.60 -34.16 12.01
C LEU A 787 43.28 -34.64 13.31
N ASP A 788 43.06 -33.96 14.44
CA ASP A 788 43.61 -34.32 15.76
C ASP A 788 42.62 -35.18 16.58
N PRO A 789 42.94 -36.46 16.87
CA PRO A 789 42.06 -37.36 17.64
C PRO A 789 41.87 -36.97 19.12
N THR A 790 42.57 -35.95 19.60
CA THR A 790 42.40 -35.39 20.96
C THR A 790 41.47 -34.16 21.01
N SER A 791 41.04 -33.62 19.86
CA SER A 791 40.11 -32.49 19.74
C SER A 791 38.63 -32.91 19.87
N PRO A 792 37.76 -32.17 20.59
CA PRO A 792 36.31 -32.41 20.61
C PRO A 792 35.65 -32.29 19.23
N VAL A 793 36.19 -31.41 18.37
CA VAL A 793 35.68 -31.12 17.02
C VAL A 793 35.89 -32.32 16.08
N TYR A 794 37.00 -33.04 16.23
CA TYR A 794 37.29 -34.30 15.51
C TYR A 794 36.21 -35.36 15.78
N TRP A 795 35.75 -35.50 17.03
CA TRP A 795 34.72 -36.48 17.39
C TRP A 795 33.31 -36.08 16.94
N ILE A 796 33.00 -34.78 16.90
CA ILE A 796 31.74 -34.26 16.36
C ILE A 796 31.66 -34.56 14.86
N MET A 797 32.73 -34.29 14.10
CA MET A 797 32.78 -34.54 12.66
C MET A 797 32.80 -36.04 12.32
N MET A 798 33.48 -36.86 13.11
CA MET A 798 33.43 -38.33 12.94
C MET A 798 32.02 -38.88 13.21
N PHE A 799 31.27 -38.30 14.16
CA PHE A 799 29.89 -38.69 14.46
C PHE A 799 28.94 -38.30 13.32
N VAL A 800 29.07 -37.08 12.77
CA VAL A 800 28.30 -36.60 11.61
C VAL A 800 28.60 -37.45 10.36
N ALA A 801 29.87 -37.79 10.10
CA ALA A 801 30.23 -38.66 8.99
C ALA A 801 29.65 -40.09 9.15
N LEU A 802 29.65 -40.63 10.37
CA LEU A 802 29.05 -41.93 10.68
C LEU A 802 27.51 -41.93 10.57
N THR A 803 26.83 -40.85 10.97
CA THR A 803 25.37 -40.75 10.83
C THR A 803 24.95 -40.60 9.37
N VAL A 804 25.73 -39.90 8.53
CA VAL A 804 25.48 -39.82 7.08
C VAL A 804 25.71 -41.17 6.41
N ILE A 805 26.77 -41.91 6.76
CA ILE A 805 27.07 -43.24 6.19
C ILE A 805 26.07 -44.32 6.68
N LEU A 806 25.66 -44.29 7.95
CA LEU A 806 24.65 -45.22 8.49
C LEU A 806 23.24 -44.87 8.03
N GLY A 807 22.91 -43.58 7.87
CA GLY A 807 21.64 -43.10 7.34
C GLY A 807 21.45 -43.49 5.87
N SER A 808 22.49 -43.34 5.05
CA SER A 808 22.47 -43.77 3.64
C SER A 808 22.44 -45.30 3.48
N ALA A 809 23.04 -46.07 4.41
CA ALA A 809 22.89 -47.52 4.44
C ALA A 809 21.49 -47.99 4.90
N ALA A 810 20.82 -47.25 5.79
CA ALA A 810 19.44 -47.52 6.20
C ALA A 810 18.43 -47.24 5.07
N SER A 811 18.62 -46.15 4.31
CA SER A 811 17.81 -45.83 3.14
C SER A 811 17.99 -46.85 2.01
N LEU A 812 19.20 -47.38 1.80
CA LEU A 812 19.46 -48.45 0.84
C LEU A 812 18.86 -49.81 1.27
N TRP A 813 18.75 -50.07 2.59
CA TRP A 813 18.16 -51.30 3.13
C TRP A 813 16.62 -51.31 3.07
N MET A 814 15.97 -50.14 3.17
CA MET A 814 14.52 -50.00 3.02
C MET A 814 14.04 -50.14 1.56
N LEU A 815 14.86 -49.78 0.57
CA LEU A 815 14.54 -49.91 -0.86
C LEU A 815 14.58 -51.37 -1.39
N VAL A 816 15.19 -52.31 -0.66
CA VAL A 816 15.40 -53.72 -1.12
C VAL A 816 14.40 -54.71 -0.48
N ARG A 817 13.48 -54.27 0.38
CA ARG A 817 12.42 -55.14 0.95
C ARG A 817 11.02 -54.60 0.66
N LYS A 818 10.46 -54.98 -0.50
CA LYS A 818 9.01 -55.18 -0.65
C LYS A 818 8.71 -56.68 -0.52
N PRO A 819 7.73 -57.09 0.32
CA PRO A 819 6.67 -57.96 -0.13
C PRO A 819 5.65 -57.16 -0.96
#